data_AF-A0A1W9NVB6-F1
#
_entry.id   AF-A0A1W9NVB6-F1
#
_cell.length_a   1.000
_cell.length_b   1.000
_cell.length_c   1.000
_cell.angle_alpha   90.00
_cell.angle_beta   90.00
_cell.angle_gamma   90.00
#
_symmetry.space_group_name_H-M   'P 1'
#
loop_
_entity.id
_entity.type
_entity.pdbx_description
1 polymer ?
#
loop_
_entity_poly.entity_id
_entity_poly.type
_entity_poly.pdbx_seq_one_letter_code
_entity_poly.pdbx_strand_id
1 'polypeptide(L)'
;AALIPFLEHDDANRALMGSNMQRQAVPLLKTEAPVVGTGMEAIVSRDAWEAVKARRAGIVEKVDAKSIYIMGEDETGVFIDHYPMEKNMRTNQNTTFTQTPIVKLGDAIKAGQIIADGANMDQGELAIGKNIMVAFMPWYGYNYEDAIIVSEKIIREDTFTSVHTYEKEVEARELKHGTEEITRDIPNIREDELLHLDESGIVQLGTYVKPGMILVGKVSPKGEIKPTPEERLLRAIFGEKAGHVVNKSLYCPASMEGVVVDIKVFTKKGYEKDARAIQAYEEEKAILDSDHHDQLLMIDREEILRIAHYLSEQELVKDVTIGDDEFKAGSKIPEETIKGVNRFALRGVVQSYSDDVQNEYESLKNYFLKQKKRLKNEHEEKLSILEKDDILPSGVTKLVKIYIATKRKLKVGDKMAGRHGNKGIVSNIVPEIDMPYMEDGRPVEIILNPLGVPSRMNIGQILEVHLGLVGKRLGEQLQEMFDNKTENFIKELRAKMIEIADVAKLMNAKETLGNMSDEELLAYGRDWSRGVKFAAPVFEGTNQAEFDKLFELAKIESDGKMTLYDGKTGEKMIERVNVGYMYMLKLHHLVDEKVHARSTGPYSLVTQQPVGGKALFGGQRFGEMEVWALEAYGAAHILKEMLTIKSDDVEGRARAYRALTKGESVPASGVPETMFVLTKELQALGLDAELYESKKEVESEDE
;
A
#
# COMPACT_ATOMS: atom_id res chain seq x y z
N ALA A 1 -7.23 18.24 -9.33
CA ALA A 1 -7.60 18.98 -10.54
C ALA A 1 -6.39 19.24 -11.42
N ALA A 2 -5.33 19.93 -10.94
CA ALA A 2 -4.16 20.27 -11.76
C ALA A 2 -3.35 19.08 -12.34
N LEU A 3 -3.59 17.85 -11.87
CA LEU A 3 -2.99 16.60 -12.38
C LEU A 3 -3.84 15.90 -13.46
N ILE A 4 -4.98 16.50 -13.85
CA ILE A 4 -5.84 15.98 -14.91
C ILE A 4 -5.41 16.67 -16.21
N PRO A 5 -4.86 15.94 -17.19
CA PRO A 5 -4.57 16.51 -18.51
C PRO A 5 -5.90 16.83 -19.22
N PHE A 6 -5.90 17.79 -20.14
CA PHE A 6 -7.10 18.14 -20.93
C PHE A 6 -8.34 18.48 -20.09
N LEU A 7 -8.13 19.05 -18.90
CA LEU A 7 -9.21 19.38 -17.97
C LEU A 7 -10.23 20.35 -18.58
N GLU A 8 -9.79 21.22 -19.49
CA GLU A 8 -10.63 22.15 -20.23
C GLU A 8 -11.68 21.49 -21.13
N HIS A 9 -11.51 20.19 -21.43
CA HIS A 9 -12.43 19.38 -22.25
C HIS A 9 -13.36 18.48 -21.42
N ASP A 10 -13.34 18.62 -20.10
CA ASP A 10 -14.19 17.86 -19.18
C ASP A 10 -15.26 18.74 -18.53
N ASP A 11 -16.47 18.20 -18.38
CA ASP A 11 -17.49 18.81 -17.52
C ASP A 11 -17.00 18.95 -16.07
N ALA A 12 -17.36 20.06 -15.43
CA ALA A 12 -16.89 20.41 -14.10
C ALA A 12 -17.23 19.35 -13.04
N ASN A 13 -18.37 18.66 -13.16
CA ASN A 13 -18.73 17.59 -12.22
C ASN A 13 -17.82 16.37 -12.39
N ARG A 14 -17.39 16.08 -13.62
CA ARG A 14 -16.45 14.99 -13.94
C ARG A 14 -15.04 15.32 -13.47
N ALA A 15 -14.59 16.55 -13.68
CA ALA A 15 -13.35 17.07 -13.10
C ALA A 15 -13.31 16.94 -11.57
N LEU A 16 -14.40 17.28 -10.88
CA LEU A 16 -14.55 17.13 -9.42
C LEU A 16 -14.46 15.66 -9.02
N MET A 17 -15.21 14.78 -9.70
CA MET A 17 -15.19 13.34 -9.46
C MET A 17 -13.79 12.76 -9.67
N GLY A 18 -13.14 13.08 -10.79
CA GLY A 18 -11.78 12.65 -11.11
C GLY A 18 -10.76 13.08 -10.06
N SER A 19 -10.82 14.34 -9.62
CA SER A 19 -9.97 14.84 -8.55
C SER A 19 -10.20 14.11 -7.22
N ASN A 20 -11.46 13.77 -6.90
CA ASN A 20 -11.79 13.02 -5.69
C ASN A 20 -11.35 11.56 -5.75
N MET A 21 -11.42 10.92 -6.93
CA MET A 21 -11.02 9.54 -7.13
C MET A 21 -9.50 9.36 -7.12
N GLN A 22 -8.74 10.32 -7.64
CA GLN A 22 -7.27 10.29 -7.56
C GLN A 22 -6.77 10.18 -6.11
N ARG A 23 -7.41 10.86 -5.15
CA ARG A 23 -7.10 10.76 -3.71
C ARG A 23 -7.39 9.39 -3.09
N GLN A 24 -8.14 8.56 -3.79
CA GLN A 24 -8.59 7.24 -3.34
C GLN A 24 -7.78 6.10 -3.98
N ALA A 25 -6.83 6.42 -4.85
CA ALA A 25 -5.98 5.46 -5.53
C ALA A 25 -5.06 4.75 -4.52
N VAL A 26 -4.94 3.43 -4.68
CA VAL A 26 -4.10 2.60 -3.79
C VAL A 26 -2.69 2.50 -4.36
N PRO A 27 -1.64 2.56 -3.53
CA PRO A 27 -0.29 2.25 -3.98
C PRO A 27 -0.19 0.86 -4.60
N LEU A 28 0.38 0.83 -5.81
CA LEU A 28 0.60 -0.39 -6.57
C LEU A 28 1.99 -0.96 -6.26
N LEU A 29 2.15 -2.27 -6.44
CA LEU A 29 3.42 -2.95 -6.21
C LEU A 29 4.52 -2.46 -7.15
N LYS A 30 4.15 -2.11 -8.39
CA LYS A 30 5.03 -1.50 -9.39
C LYS A 30 4.40 -0.17 -9.78
N THR A 31 5.05 0.93 -9.48
CA THR A 31 4.64 2.26 -9.95
C THR A 31 5.02 2.45 -11.41
N GLU A 32 4.36 3.39 -12.10
CA GLU A 32 4.74 3.86 -13.44
C GLU A 32 4.20 5.27 -13.61
N ALA A 33 5.05 6.20 -14.00
CA ALA A 33 4.63 7.57 -14.26
C ALA A 33 3.63 7.65 -15.43
N PRO A 34 2.69 8.61 -15.40
CA PRO A 34 1.75 8.79 -16.50
C PRO A 34 2.47 9.19 -17.80
N VAL A 35 2.15 8.51 -18.90
CA VAL A 35 2.63 8.92 -20.24
C VAL A 35 2.06 10.29 -20.63
N VAL A 36 0.84 10.61 -20.17
CA VAL A 36 0.23 11.92 -20.37
C VAL A 36 0.07 12.60 -19.01
N GLY A 37 1.01 13.45 -18.63
CA GLY A 37 0.97 14.22 -17.38
C GLY A 37 0.55 15.67 -17.59
N THR A 38 0.66 16.49 -16.55
CA THR A 38 0.53 17.96 -16.66
C THR A 38 1.82 18.70 -16.31
N GLY A 39 2.84 18.00 -15.79
CA GLY A 39 4.06 18.56 -15.23
C GLY A 39 3.94 18.88 -13.73
N MET A 40 2.73 18.85 -13.18
CA MET A 40 2.50 19.01 -11.74
C MET A 40 2.95 17.78 -10.94
N GLU A 41 3.08 16.62 -11.59
CA GLU A 41 3.50 15.36 -10.98
C GLU A 41 4.85 15.48 -10.26
N ALA A 42 5.83 16.13 -10.89
CA ALA A 42 7.16 16.36 -10.31
C ALA A 42 7.12 17.36 -9.14
N ILE A 43 6.29 18.39 -9.23
CA ILE A 43 6.14 19.42 -8.17
C ILE A 43 5.51 18.80 -6.93
N VAL A 44 4.39 18.06 -7.11
CA VAL A 44 3.68 17.39 -6.02
C VAL A 44 4.60 16.38 -5.33
N SER A 45 5.36 15.62 -6.12
CA SER A 45 6.30 14.61 -5.61
C SER A 45 7.47 15.23 -4.85
N ARG A 46 8.05 16.31 -5.36
CA ARG A 46 9.13 17.05 -4.69
C ARG A 46 8.67 17.65 -3.37
N ASP A 47 7.48 18.22 -3.34
CA ASP A 47 6.97 18.91 -2.14
C ASP A 47 6.33 17.93 -1.14
N ALA A 48 6.05 16.69 -1.55
CA ALA A 48 5.62 15.63 -0.65
C ALA A 48 6.74 15.21 0.31
N TRP A 49 6.33 14.79 1.52
CA TRP A 49 7.22 14.18 2.50
C TRP A 49 7.64 12.75 2.10
N GLU A 50 6.86 12.11 1.23
CA GLU A 50 7.08 10.73 0.81
C GLU A 50 8.43 10.51 0.09
N ALA A 51 8.96 11.56 -0.55
CA ALA A 51 10.22 11.54 -1.28
C ALA A 51 11.41 11.92 -0.39
N VAL A 52 12.50 11.16 -0.49
CA VAL A 52 13.77 11.54 0.16
C VAL A 52 14.55 12.46 -0.77
N LYS A 53 14.95 13.62 -0.26
CA LYS A 53 15.67 14.66 -1.01
C LYS A 53 17.08 14.85 -0.47
N ALA A 54 18.04 15.01 -1.38
CA ALA A 54 19.41 15.37 -1.02
C ALA A 54 19.46 16.80 -0.46
N ARG A 55 20.09 16.97 0.70
CA ARG A 55 20.28 18.29 1.34
C ARG A 55 21.37 19.08 0.63
N ARG A 56 22.44 18.40 0.21
CA ARG A 56 23.63 18.97 -0.43
C ARG A 56 23.97 18.20 -1.71
N ALA A 57 24.73 18.84 -2.59
CA ALA A 57 25.24 18.20 -3.79
C ALA A 57 26.42 17.27 -3.44
N GLY A 58 26.59 16.18 -4.18
CA GLY A 58 27.65 15.22 -3.92
C GLY A 58 27.55 13.98 -4.81
N ILE A 59 28.40 13.00 -4.56
CA ILE A 59 28.45 11.71 -5.25
C ILE A 59 27.92 10.64 -4.30
N VAL A 60 27.12 9.73 -4.83
CA VAL A 60 26.57 8.61 -4.05
C VAL A 60 27.68 7.60 -3.73
N GLU A 61 28.00 7.47 -2.45
CA GLU A 61 29.07 6.59 -1.95
C GLU A 61 28.54 5.17 -1.68
N LYS A 62 27.37 5.07 -1.05
CA LYS A 62 26.74 3.78 -0.70
C LYS A 62 25.22 3.89 -0.82
N VAL A 63 24.61 2.90 -1.45
CA VAL A 63 23.15 2.76 -1.58
C VAL A 63 22.75 1.38 -1.10
N ASP A 64 21.96 1.35 -0.03
CA ASP A 64 21.28 0.16 0.45
C ASP A 64 19.77 0.34 0.34
N ALA A 65 19.00 -0.73 0.57
CA ALA A 65 17.55 -0.63 0.61
C ALA A 65 17.03 0.23 1.78
N LYS A 66 17.81 0.45 2.86
CA LYS A 66 17.38 1.22 4.04
C LYS A 66 18.10 2.56 4.22
N SER A 67 19.26 2.75 3.61
CA SER A 67 20.10 3.92 3.83
C SER A 67 20.80 4.33 2.54
N ILE A 68 20.91 5.64 2.32
CA ILE A 68 21.72 6.24 1.26
C ILE A 68 22.77 7.12 1.92
N TYR A 69 24.02 7.02 1.44
CA TYR A 69 25.13 7.86 1.86
C TYR A 69 25.65 8.65 0.67
N ILE A 70 25.69 9.98 0.82
CA ILE A 70 26.17 10.89 -0.22
C ILE A 70 27.40 11.61 0.30
N MET A 71 28.50 11.46 -0.42
CA MET A 71 29.77 12.13 -0.13
C MET A 71 29.88 13.39 -1.00
N GLY A 72 30.18 14.53 -0.40
CA GLY A 72 30.39 15.77 -1.14
C GLY A 72 31.53 16.58 -0.54
N GLU A 73 31.82 17.71 -1.15
CA GLU A 73 32.85 18.63 -0.70
C GLU A 73 32.27 20.05 -0.70
N ASP A 74 32.30 20.70 0.47
CA ASP A 74 31.90 22.10 0.66
C ASP A 74 33.15 22.94 1.00
N GLU A 75 33.01 24.27 1.13
CA GLU A 75 34.08 25.20 1.57
C GLU A 75 34.73 24.81 2.93
N THR A 76 34.09 23.92 3.69
CA THR A 76 34.57 23.46 4.99
C THR A 76 35.23 22.07 4.94
N GLY A 77 35.36 21.47 3.75
CA GLY A 77 35.93 20.15 3.47
C GLY A 77 34.92 19.06 3.09
N VAL A 78 35.42 17.83 2.99
CA VAL A 78 34.63 16.63 2.64
C VAL A 78 33.60 16.32 3.73
N PHE A 79 32.38 15.97 3.32
CA PHE A 79 31.28 15.54 4.20
C PHE A 79 30.62 14.26 3.70
N ILE A 80 29.95 13.53 4.59
CA ILE A 80 29.14 12.35 4.26
C ILE A 80 27.75 12.50 4.91
N ASP A 81 26.72 12.72 4.09
CA ASP A 81 25.34 12.81 4.56
C ASP A 81 24.66 11.44 4.57
N HIS A 82 23.98 11.10 5.67
CA HIS A 82 23.16 9.90 5.82
C HIS A 82 21.67 10.20 5.63
N TYR A 83 21.01 9.41 4.79
CA TYR A 83 19.58 9.48 4.52
C TYR A 83 18.92 8.11 4.83
N PRO A 84 18.18 7.98 5.94
CA PRO A 84 17.40 6.79 6.23
C PRO A 84 16.15 6.70 5.34
N MET A 85 15.73 5.48 5.02
CA MET A 85 14.53 5.19 4.23
C MET A 85 13.59 4.26 4.99
N GLU A 86 12.29 4.53 4.86
CA GLU A 86 11.24 3.72 5.47
C GLU A 86 10.83 2.54 4.57
N LYS A 87 10.68 1.35 5.18
CA LYS A 87 10.33 0.10 4.48
C LYS A 87 9.13 -0.58 5.12
N ASN A 88 8.19 -1.02 4.28
CA ASN A 88 7.02 -1.81 4.65
C ASN A 88 6.16 -1.22 5.80
N MET A 89 6.13 0.11 5.93
CA MET A 89 5.38 0.78 6.99
C MET A 89 3.87 0.68 6.71
N ARG A 90 3.08 0.37 7.74
CA ARG A 90 1.61 0.38 7.64
C ARG A 90 1.09 1.81 7.61
N THR A 91 0.21 2.13 6.67
CA THR A 91 -0.54 3.39 6.65
C THR A 91 -1.85 3.29 7.41
N ASN A 92 -2.48 4.43 7.70
CA ASN A 92 -3.81 4.48 8.35
C ASN A 92 -4.91 3.76 7.55
N GLN A 93 -4.79 3.68 6.22
CA GLN A 93 -5.74 2.97 5.35
C GLN A 93 -5.35 1.50 5.14
N ASN A 94 -4.43 0.96 5.95
CA ASN A 94 -3.89 -0.39 5.84
C ASN A 94 -3.16 -0.69 4.52
N THR A 95 -2.75 0.33 3.77
CA THR A 95 -1.82 0.15 2.64
C THR A 95 -0.39 0.08 3.17
N THR A 96 0.53 -0.36 2.32
CA THR A 96 1.96 -0.37 2.66
C THR A 96 2.65 0.86 2.06
N PHE A 97 3.44 1.55 2.89
CA PHE A 97 4.35 2.61 2.49
C PHE A 97 5.78 2.07 2.43
N THR A 98 6.48 2.33 1.34
CA THR A 98 7.84 1.86 1.11
C THR A 98 8.56 2.87 0.25
N GLN A 99 9.74 3.29 0.68
CA GLN A 99 10.62 4.13 -0.12
C GLN A 99 11.61 3.28 -0.91
N THR A 100 11.90 3.66 -2.15
CA THR A 100 12.83 2.93 -3.03
C THR A 100 13.93 3.85 -3.54
N PRO A 101 15.21 3.49 -3.39
CA PRO A 101 16.31 4.31 -3.89
C PRO A 101 16.24 4.39 -5.42
N ILE A 102 16.40 5.61 -5.95
CA ILE A 102 16.43 5.90 -7.39
C ILE A 102 17.87 5.92 -7.90
N VAL A 103 18.76 6.44 -7.06
CA VAL A 103 20.16 6.69 -7.37
C VAL A 103 21.00 5.41 -7.29
N LYS A 104 22.07 5.35 -8.08
CA LYS A 104 23.05 4.28 -8.11
C LYS A 104 24.37 4.76 -7.52
N LEU A 105 25.22 3.80 -7.17
CA LEU A 105 26.58 4.08 -6.69
C LEU A 105 27.38 4.83 -7.76
N GLY A 106 27.97 5.95 -7.39
CA GLY A 106 28.73 6.83 -8.29
C GLY A 106 27.91 7.92 -8.98
N ASP A 107 26.59 7.97 -8.81
CA ASP A 107 25.77 9.04 -9.41
C ASP A 107 26.09 10.40 -8.77
N ALA A 108 26.18 11.45 -9.60
CA ALA A 108 26.33 12.83 -9.15
C ALA A 108 24.95 13.47 -8.88
N ILE A 109 24.77 14.00 -7.67
CA ILE A 109 23.50 14.49 -7.13
C ILE A 109 23.56 15.99 -6.89
N LYS A 110 22.46 16.68 -7.24
CA LYS A 110 22.28 18.11 -6.97
C LYS A 110 21.54 18.33 -5.65
N ALA A 111 21.79 19.47 -5.01
CA ALA A 111 21.03 19.86 -3.83
C ALA A 111 19.52 19.96 -4.16
N GLY A 112 18.67 19.35 -3.33
CA GLY A 112 17.23 19.28 -3.51
C GLY A 112 16.72 18.19 -4.47
N GLN A 113 17.62 17.43 -5.10
CA GLN A 113 17.23 16.31 -5.97
C GLN A 113 16.59 15.17 -5.17
N ILE A 114 15.59 14.52 -5.76
CA ILE A 114 14.96 13.33 -5.19
C ILE A 114 15.91 12.14 -5.38
N ILE A 115 16.27 11.49 -4.27
CA ILE A 115 17.20 10.36 -4.25
C ILE A 115 16.52 9.02 -3.94
N ALA A 116 15.34 9.06 -3.32
CA ALA A 116 14.47 7.90 -3.15
C ALA A 116 13.00 8.27 -3.36
N ASP A 117 12.31 7.42 -4.11
CA ASP A 117 10.88 7.50 -4.40
C ASP A 117 10.05 7.01 -3.21
N GLY A 118 8.86 7.58 -3.02
CA GLY A 118 7.83 7.06 -2.13
C GLY A 118 7.00 5.94 -2.75
N ALA A 119 5.89 5.56 -2.10
CA ALA A 119 5.07 4.42 -2.51
C ALA A 119 4.27 4.63 -3.83
N ASN A 120 4.01 5.88 -4.22
CA ASN A 120 3.28 6.27 -5.43
C ASN A 120 4.16 7.14 -6.34
N MET A 121 5.43 6.80 -6.50
CA MET A 121 6.37 7.60 -7.27
C MET A 121 7.16 6.75 -8.25
N ASP A 122 7.59 7.37 -9.35
CA ASP A 122 8.46 6.79 -10.35
C ASP A 122 9.44 7.85 -10.87
N GLN A 123 10.72 7.72 -10.50
CA GLN A 123 11.81 8.63 -10.85
C GLN A 123 11.52 10.09 -10.46
N GLY A 124 10.91 10.32 -9.29
CA GLY A 124 10.57 11.66 -8.81
C GLY A 124 9.27 12.25 -9.36
N GLU A 125 8.51 11.49 -10.16
CA GLU A 125 7.16 11.86 -10.63
C GLU A 125 6.07 11.10 -9.87
N LEU A 126 4.88 11.70 -9.77
CA LEU A 126 3.75 11.10 -9.07
C LEU A 126 3.12 10.00 -9.95
N ALA A 127 3.13 8.77 -9.44
CA ALA A 127 2.71 7.55 -10.11
C ALA A 127 1.60 6.81 -9.34
N ILE A 128 0.38 7.36 -9.35
CA ILE A 128 -0.81 6.80 -8.65
C ILE A 128 -1.58 5.70 -9.41
N GLY A 129 -1.10 5.27 -10.58
CA GLY A 129 -1.82 4.38 -11.48
C GLY A 129 -0.91 3.68 -12.48
N LYS A 130 -1.48 3.21 -13.59
CA LYS A 130 -0.77 2.56 -14.70
C LYS A 130 -1.30 3.02 -16.05
N ASN A 131 -0.41 3.13 -17.03
CA ASN A 131 -0.79 3.37 -18.42
C ASN A 131 -1.25 2.03 -19.04
N ILE A 132 -2.52 1.92 -19.40
CA ILE A 132 -3.11 0.68 -19.90
C ILE A 132 -3.66 0.88 -21.31
N MET A 133 -3.49 -0.12 -22.18
CA MET A 133 -4.12 -0.11 -23.49
C MET A 133 -5.63 -0.32 -23.37
N VAL A 134 -6.39 0.72 -23.72
CA VAL A 134 -7.84 0.77 -23.65
C VAL A 134 -8.45 0.81 -25.05
N ALA A 135 -9.54 0.06 -25.25
CA ALA A 135 -10.42 0.22 -26.41
C ALA A 135 -11.83 0.69 -25.99
N PHE A 136 -12.40 1.63 -26.75
CA PHE A 136 -13.78 2.08 -26.55
C PHE A 136 -14.75 1.35 -27.49
N MET A 137 -15.32 0.25 -27.03
CA MET A 137 -16.30 -0.52 -27.79
C MET A 137 -17.22 -1.32 -26.87
N PRO A 138 -18.48 -1.59 -27.24
CA PRO A 138 -19.30 -2.57 -26.53
C PRO A 138 -18.75 -3.98 -26.72
N TRP A 139 -18.78 -4.81 -25.69
CA TRP A 139 -18.28 -6.19 -25.76
C TRP A 139 -19.18 -7.17 -25.03
N TYR A 140 -19.99 -7.92 -25.79
CA TYR A 140 -20.91 -8.97 -25.30
C TYR A 140 -21.77 -8.59 -24.08
N GLY A 141 -22.03 -7.28 -23.86
CA GLY A 141 -22.75 -6.77 -22.69
C GLY A 141 -21.96 -6.77 -21.37
N TYR A 142 -20.70 -7.23 -21.34
CA TYR A 142 -19.89 -7.26 -20.12
C TYR A 142 -19.51 -5.85 -19.63
N ASN A 143 -19.45 -4.86 -20.52
CA ASN A 143 -19.22 -3.46 -20.17
C ASN A 143 -20.52 -2.62 -20.18
N TYR A 144 -21.66 -3.23 -19.86
CA TYR A 144 -22.92 -2.52 -19.68
C TYR A 144 -22.82 -1.46 -18.57
N GLU A 145 -23.46 -0.31 -18.76
CA GLU A 145 -23.32 0.88 -17.89
C GLU A 145 -21.83 1.29 -17.73
N ASP A 146 -21.32 1.17 -16.51
CA ASP A 146 -19.96 1.54 -16.08
C ASP A 146 -19.09 0.31 -15.82
N ALA A 147 -19.49 -0.86 -16.29
CA ALA A 147 -18.70 -2.05 -16.13
C ALA A 147 -17.42 -1.99 -16.98
N ILE A 148 -16.33 -2.50 -16.42
CA ILE A 148 -15.00 -2.55 -17.05
C ILE A 148 -14.63 -4.00 -17.28
N ILE A 149 -14.16 -4.29 -18.49
CA ILE A 149 -13.62 -5.60 -18.84
C ILE A 149 -12.10 -5.49 -18.80
N VAL A 150 -11.47 -6.49 -18.19
CA VAL A 150 -10.01 -6.51 -17.97
C VAL A 150 -9.45 -7.79 -18.56
N SER A 151 -8.32 -7.69 -19.26
CA SER A 151 -7.56 -8.86 -19.74
C SER A 151 -6.90 -9.61 -18.59
N GLU A 152 -6.88 -10.94 -18.67
CA GLU A 152 -6.12 -11.80 -17.75
C GLU A 152 -4.64 -11.43 -17.69
N LYS A 153 -4.08 -10.89 -18.79
CA LYS A 153 -2.69 -10.41 -18.87
C LYS A 153 -2.33 -9.46 -17.72
N ILE A 154 -3.22 -8.51 -17.40
CA ILE A 154 -3.04 -7.51 -16.32
C ILE A 154 -2.85 -8.19 -14.96
N ILE A 155 -3.53 -9.31 -14.73
CA ILE A 155 -3.47 -10.06 -13.47
C ILE A 155 -2.22 -10.92 -13.43
N ARG A 156 -1.86 -11.52 -14.56
CA ARG A 156 -0.62 -12.32 -14.71
C ARG A 156 0.63 -11.46 -14.46
N GLU A 157 0.64 -10.22 -14.92
CA GLU A 157 1.77 -9.28 -14.78
C GLU A 157 1.81 -8.54 -13.43
N ASP A 158 0.80 -8.78 -12.57
CA ASP A 158 0.62 -8.09 -11.29
C ASP A 158 0.52 -6.56 -11.42
N THR A 159 -0.04 -6.07 -12.53
CA THR A 159 -0.06 -4.65 -12.90
C THR A 159 -0.83 -3.78 -11.90
N PHE A 160 -1.99 -4.26 -11.42
CA PHE A 160 -2.82 -3.59 -10.40
C PHE A 160 -2.81 -4.30 -9.04
N THR A 161 -1.73 -5.00 -8.72
CA THR A 161 -1.58 -5.66 -7.41
C THR A 161 -1.12 -4.64 -6.38
N SER A 162 -1.83 -4.56 -5.25
CA SER A 162 -1.51 -3.68 -4.11
C SER A 162 -1.16 -4.51 -2.87
N VAL A 163 -0.31 -3.98 -1.99
CA VAL A 163 0.03 -4.62 -0.72
C VAL A 163 -0.69 -3.90 0.41
N HIS A 164 -1.37 -4.68 1.25
CA HIS A 164 -2.10 -4.18 2.40
C HIS A 164 -1.56 -4.82 3.67
N THR A 165 -1.24 -4.02 4.68
CA THR A 165 -0.79 -4.48 5.98
C THR A 165 -1.92 -4.28 6.99
N TYR A 166 -2.48 -5.39 7.47
CA TYR A 166 -3.53 -5.38 8.47
C TYR A 166 -2.98 -5.66 9.86
N GLU A 167 -3.37 -4.84 10.82
CA GLU A 167 -3.06 -5.05 12.23
C GLU A 167 -4.17 -5.87 12.89
N LYS A 168 -3.78 -6.90 13.63
CA LYS A 168 -4.64 -7.68 14.51
C LYS A 168 -4.05 -7.69 15.90
N GLU A 169 -4.87 -7.45 16.90
CA GLU A 169 -4.41 -7.40 18.28
C GLU A 169 -5.27 -8.29 19.18
N VAL A 170 -4.62 -8.83 20.21
CA VAL A 170 -5.29 -9.54 21.29
C VAL A 170 -4.68 -9.13 22.62
N GLU A 171 -5.57 -8.89 23.57
CA GLU A 171 -5.22 -8.56 24.95
C GLU A 171 -5.51 -9.75 25.86
N ALA A 172 -4.56 -10.03 26.75
CA ALA A 172 -4.76 -10.85 27.94
C ALA A 172 -5.09 -9.94 29.12
N ARG A 173 -6.18 -10.24 29.82
CA ARG A 173 -6.71 -9.40 30.90
C ARG A 173 -6.78 -10.12 32.25
N GLU A 174 -6.63 -9.35 33.32
CA GLU A 174 -6.91 -9.80 34.69
C GLU A 174 -8.43 -9.84 34.90
N LEU A 175 -9.00 -11.03 35.06
CA LEU A 175 -10.42 -11.23 35.37
C LEU A 175 -10.60 -11.52 36.86
N LYS A 176 -11.85 -11.40 37.34
CA LYS A 176 -12.20 -11.73 38.74
C LYS A 176 -11.88 -13.18 39.13
N HIS A 177 -11.88 -14.09 38.15
CA HIS A 177 -11.70 -15.53 38.35
C HIS A 177 -10.28 -16.02 38.01
N GLY A 178 -9.36 -15.11 37.70
CA GLY A 178 -7.98 -15.42 37.31
C GLY A 178 -7.52 -14.58 36.13
N THR A 179 -6.24 -14.68 35.80
CA THR A 179 -5.63 -13.99 34.65
C THR A 179 -5.86 -14.79 33.37
N GLU A 180 -6.21 -14.10 32.28
CA GLU A 180 -6.12 -14.72 30.94
C GLU A 180 -4.65 -14.92 30.58
N GLU A 181 -4.35 -16.04 29.92
CA GLU A 181 -2.98 -16.41 29.54
C GLU A 181 -2.88 -16.60 28.03
N ILE A 182 -1.73 -16.22 27.48
CA ILE A 182 -1.34 -16.49 26.10
C ILE A 182 -0.48 -17.75 26.13
N THR A 183 -0.95 -18.81 25.49
CA THR A 183 -0.30 -20.13 25.54
C THR A 183 -0.65 -20.96 24.31
N ARG A 184 0.23 -21.90 23.97
CA ARG A 184 -0.01 -22.92 22.95
C ARG A 184 -0.95 -24.03 23.41
N ASP A 185 -1.11 -24.22 24.73
CA ASP A 185 -2.00 -25.24 25.28
C ASP A 185 -3.46 -24.75 25.28
N ILE A 186 -4.17 -25.01 24.17
CA ILE A 186 -5.52 -24.52 23.94
C ILE A 186 -6.51 -25.71 23.97
N PRO A 187 -7.59 -25.66 24.77
CA PRO A 187 -8.51 -26.78 24.88
C PRO A 187 -9.27 -27.03 23.57
N ASN A 188 -9.52 -28.32 23.28
CA ASN A 188 -10.33 -28.81 22.16
C ASN A 188 -9.80 -28.48 20.75
N ILE A 189 -8.49 -28.27 20.61
CA ILE A 189 -7.82 -28.08 19.32
C ILE A 189 -6.88 -29.25 19.06
N ARG A 190 -6.78 -29.67 17.79
CA ARG A 190 -5.87 -30.74 17.35
C ARG A 190 -4.44 -30.21 17.26
N GLU A 191 -3.44 -31.03 17.58
CA GLU A 191 -2.03 -30.65 17.51
C GLU A 191 -1.60 -30.18 16.10
N ASP A 192 -2.19 -30.76 15.06
CA ASP A 192 -1.97 -30.40 13.65
C ASP A 192 -2.27 -28.91 13.37
N GLU A 193 -3.25 -28.34 14.07
CA GLU A 193 -3.68 -26.95 13.93
C GLU A 193 -2.82 -25.97 14.74
N LEU A 194 -1.86 -26.47 15.53
CA LEU A 194 -0.96 -25.68 16.37
C LEU A 194 0.47 -25.64 15.81
N LEU A 195 0.74 -26.27 14.66
CA LEU A 195 2.07 -26.39 14.07
C LEU A 195 2.71 -25.05 13.72
N HIS A 196 1.90 -24.05 13.34
CA HIS A 196 2.38 -22.71 12.97
C HIS A 196 2.56 -21.76 14.16
N LEU A 197 2.22 -22.21 15.37
CA LEU A 197 2.45 -21.46 16.61
C LEU A 197 3.81 -21.82 17.20
N ASP A 198 4.46 -20.83 17.81
CA ASP A 198 5.65 -21.02 18.63
C ASP A 198 5.29 -21.61 20.02
N GLU A 199 6.32 -21.85 20.85
CA GLU A 199 6.14 -22.38 22.20
C GLU A 199 5.32 -21.46 23.12
N SER A 200 5.31 -20.15 22.84
CA SER A 200 4.50 -19.16 23.57
C SER A 200 3.04 -19.09 23.08
N GLY A 201 2.69 -19.82 22.01
CA GLY A 201 1.34 -19.82 21.43
C GLY A 201 1.08 -18.68 20.46
N ILE A 202 2.11 -18.04 19.92
CA ILE A 202 2.02 -16.95 18.95
C ILE A 202 2.45 -17.47 17.57
N VAL A 203 1.79 -17.04 16.50
CA VAL A 203 2.18 -17.42 15.13
C VAL A 203 3.62 -17.02 14.80
N GLN A 204 4.33 -17.84 14.03
CA GLN A 204 5.71 -17.54 13.62
C GLN A 204 5.77 -16.49 12.50
N LEU A 205 6.82 -15.65 12.52
CA LEU A 205 7.11 -14.71 11.44
C LEU A 205 7.31 -15.44 10.10
N GLY A 206 6.78 -14.88 9.01
CA GLY A 206 6.82 -15.49 7.68
C GLY A 206 5.77 -16.57 7.41
N THR A 207 4.95 -16.94 8.41
CA THR A 207 3.85 -17.89 8.21
C THR A 207 2.79 -17.33 7.25
N TYR A 208 2.40 -18.12 6.24
CA TYR A 208 1.24 -17.81 5.41
C TYR A 208 -0.05 -18.25 6.13
N VAL A 209 -0.83 -17.26 6.58
CA VAL A 209 -2.07 -17.47 7.31
C VAL A 209 -3.28 -17.49 6.38
N LYS A 210 -4.22 -18.39 6.68
CA LYS A 210 -5.50 -18.56 5.98
C LYS A 210 -6.66 -18.30 6.94
N PRO A 211 -7.85 -17.98 6.40
CA PRO A 211 -9.08 -17.89 7.18
C PRO A 211 -9.26 -19.06 8.15
N GLY A 212 -9.53 -18.76 9.43
CA GLY A 212 -9.77 -19.77 10.46
C GLY A 212 -8.53 -20.29 11.19
N MET A 213 -7.30 -19.97 10.73
CA MET A 213 -6.09 -20.31 11.48
C MET A 213 -5.96 -19.49 12.77
N ILE A 214 -5.41 -20.09 13.83
CA ILE A 214 -5.14 -19.41 15.09
C ILE A 214 -3.91 -18.52 14.94
N LEU A 215 -4.03 -17.23 15.23
CA LEU A 215 -2.92 -16.29 15.21
C LEU A 215 -2.22 -16.19 16.57
N VAL A 216 -3.01 -16.20 17.65
CA VAL A 216 -2.53 -16.19 19.03
C VAL A 216 -3.43 -17.07 19.88
N GLY A 217 -2.85 -18.06 20.54
CA GLY A 217 -3.51 -18.89 21.52
C GLY A 217 -3.83 -18.09 22.78
N LYS A 218 -5.11 -18.02 23.16
CA LYS A 218 -5.54 -17.35 24.39
C LYS A 218 -6.53 -18.22 25.14
N VAL A 219 -6.27 -18.41 26.43
CA VAL A 219 -7.15 -19.14 27.34
C VAL A 219 -7.66 -18.22 28.45
N SER A 220 -8.95 -18.32 28.73
CA SER A 220 -9.59 -17.59 29.83
C SER A 220 -10.02 -18.57 30.91
N PRO A 221 -9.75 -18.28 32.21
CA PRO A 221 -10.26 -19.11 33.30
C PRO A 221 -11.79 -19.08 33.31
N LYS A 222 -12.39 -20.28 33.40
CA LYS A 222 -13.83 -20.49 33.46
C LYS A 222 -14.29 -20.57 34.91
N GLY A 223 -15.32 -19.81 35.27
CA GLY A 223 -16.01 -20.01 36.54
C GLY A 223 -16.70 -21.37 36.60
N GLU A 224 -16.99 -21.88 37.80
CA GLU A 224 -17.72 -23.13 37.99
C GLU A 224 -19.17 -23.01 37.49
N ILE A 225 -19.43 -23.48 36.28
CA ILE A 225 -20.79 -23.64 35.75
C ILE A 225 -21.23 -25.07 36.07
N LYS A 226 -22.38 -25.24 36.74
CA LYS A 226 -22.98 -26.56 36.97
C LYS A 226 -23.42 -27.14 35.62
N PRO A 227 -22.80 -28.26 35.15
CA PRO A 227 -23.20 -28.90 33.90
C PRO A 227 -24.62 -29.48 34.00
N THR A 228 -25.32 -29.55 32.87
CA THR A 228 -26.65 -30.19 32.82
C THR A 228 -26.54 -31.71 33.07
N PRO A 229 -27.64 -32.40 33.42
CA PRO A 229 -27.62 -33.85 33.61
C PRO A 229 -27.03 -34.63 32.42
N GLU A 230 -27.31 -34.19 31.19
CA GLU A 230 -26.83 -34.79 29.95
C GLU A 230 -25.31 -34.59 29.80
N GLU A 231 -24.81 -33.37 30.01
CA GLU A 231 -23.38 -33.08 30.01
C GLU A 231 -22.63 -33.85 31.11
N ARG A 232 -23.26 -34.01 32.28
CA ARG A 232 -22.70 -34.81 33.38
C ARG A 232 -22.58 -36.28 33.02
N LEU A 233 -23.60 -36.83 32.37
CA LEU A 233 -23.58 -38.21 31.89
C LEU A 233 -22.49 -38.40 30.83
N LEU A 234 -22.40 -37.50 29.85
CA LEU A 234 -21.37 -37.56 28.81
C LEU A 234 -19.96 -37.52 29.41
N ARG A 235 -19.70 -36.62 30.36
CA ARG A 235 -18.41 -36.57 31.07
C ARG A 235 -18.11 -37.85 31.86
N ALA A 236 -19.13 -38.45 32.47
CA ALA A 236 -18.97 -39.71 33.19
C ALA A 236 -18.66 -40.88 32.23
N ILE A 237 -19.22 -40.88 31.01
CA ILE A 237 -18.98 -41.91 29.99
C ILE A 237 -17.59 -41.76 29.36
N PHE A 238 -17.23 -40.56 28.93
CA PHE A 238 -15.98 -40.32 28.19
C PHE A 238 -14.77 -40.01 29.09
N GLY A 239 -14.98 -39.84 30.40
CA GLY A 239 -13.92 -39.50 31.35
C GLY A 239 -13.30 -38.12 31.12
N GLU A 240 -13.93 -37.27 30.30
CA GLU A 240 -13.45 -35.92 30.02
C GLU A 240 -13.51 -35.06 31.30
N LYS A 241 -12.34 -34.66 31.80
CA LYS A 241 -12.25 -33.69 32.89
C LYS A 241 -12.79 -32.35 32.38
N ALA A 242 -13.56 -31.66 33.23
CA ALA A 242 -14.02 -30.33 32.90
C ALA A 242 -12.82 -29.41 32.66
N GLY A 243 -12.65 -28.90 31.44
CA GLY A 243 -11.68 -27.85 31.17
C GLY A 243 -11.99 -26.64 32.05
N HIS A 244 -11.06 -26.29 32.95
CA HIS A 244 -11.15 -25.08 33.78
C HIS A 244 -10.90 -23.80 32.98
N VAL A 245 -10.61 -23.92 31.68
CA VAL A 245 -10.27 -22.84 30.77
C VAL A 245 -11.15 -22.89 29.52
N VAL A 246 -11.43 -21.71 28.95
CA VAL A 246 -12.14 -21.53 27.69
C VAL A 246 -11.18 -20.95 26.66
N ASN A 247 -11.23 -21.49 25.45
CA ASN A 247 -10.51 -20.94 24.30
C ASN A 247 -11.13 -19.59 23.88
N LYS A 248 -10.35 -18.51 23.97
CA LYS A 248 -10.65 -17.18 23.42
C LYS A 248 -9.52 -16.68 22.51
N SER A 249 -8.91 -17.61 21.79
CA SER A 249 -7.79 -17.34 20.88
C SER A 249 -8.18 -16.36 19.78
N LEU A 250 -7.18 -15.65 19.27
CA LEU A 250 -7.33 -14.78 18.12
C LEU A 250 -7.26 -15.61 16.84
N TYR A 251 -8.33 -15.61 16.05
CA TYR A 251 -8.38 -16.31 14.77
C TYR A 251 -8.20 -15.36 13.59
N CYS A 252 -7.63 -15.87 12.50
CA CYS A 252 -7.53 -15.17 11.23
C CYS A 252 -8.95 -14.99 10.65
N PRO A 253 -9.41 -13.75 10.37
CA PRO A 253 -10.76 -13.50 9.87
C PRO A 253 -11.05 -14.16 8.51
N ALA A 254 -12.33 -14.43 8.23
CA ALA A 254 -12.78 -15.12 7.02
C ALA A 254 -12.34 -14.49 5.68
N SER A 255 -12.08 -13.19 5.66
CA SER A 255 -11.72 -12.40 4.46
C SER A 255 -10.22 -12.07 4.37
N MET A 256 -9.43 -12.62 5.29
CA MET A 256 -8.02 -12.31 5.44
C MET A 256 -7.18 -13.54 5.13
N GLU A 257 -6.22 -13.34 4.25
CA GLU A 257 -5.13 -14.28 3.96
C GLU A 257 -3.87 -13.46 3.72
N GLY A 258 -2.70 -13.99 4.04
CA GLY A 258 -1.47 -13.24 3.85
C GLY A 258 -0.30 -13.80 4.65
N VAL A 259 0.80 -13.09 4.64
CA VAL A 259 2.02 -13.48 5.37
C VAL A 259 2.14 -12.64 6.63
N VAL A 260 2.48 -13.26 7.75
CA VAL A 260 2.82 -12.54 8.98
C VAL A 260 4.18 -11.85 8.79
N VAL A 261 4.18 -10.52 8.79
CA VAL A 261 5.39 -9.71 8.51
C VAL A 261 6.05 -9.18 9.77
N ASP A 262 5.28 -8.90 10.81
CA ASP A 262 5.80 -8.36 12.06
C ASP A 262 4.89 -8.76 13.23
N ILE A 263 5.48 -8.90 14.41
CA ILE A 263 4.79 -9.28 15.64
C ILE A 263 5.37 -8.46 16.78
N LYS A 264 4.51 -7.73 17.48
CA LYS A 264 4.90 -6.93 18.66
C LYS A 264 4.23 -7.48 19.90
N VAL A 265 5.04 -7.81 20.90
CA VAL A 265 4.58 -8.33 22.18
C VAL A 265 4.87 -7.30 23.25
N PHE A 266 3.82 -6.75 23.84
CA PHE A 266 3.91 -5.77 24.93
C PHE A 266 3.55 -6.45 26.24
N THR A 267 4.39 -6.28 27.26
CA THR A 267 4.20 -6.92 28.57
C THR A 267 4.14 -5.88 29.67
N LYS A 268 3.09 -5.94 30.50
CA LYS A 268 2.92 -5.00 31.61
C LYS A 268 4.06 -5.14 32.62
N LYS A 269 4.48 -4.00 33.17
CA LYS A 269 5.45 -3.93 34.28
C LYS A 269 5.08 -4.89 35.43
N GLY A 270 6.06 -5.69 35.85
CA GLY A 270 5.94 -6.64 36.96
C GLY A 270 5.52 -8.06 36.57
N TYR A 271 5.19 -8.30 35.29
CA TYR A 271 5.02 -9.65 34.73
C TYR A 271 6.30 -10.13 34.05
N GLU A 272 6.58 -11.43 34.12
CA GLU A 272 7.72 -12.03 33.44
C GLU A 272 7.53 -11.97 31.91
N LYS A 273 8.61 -11.64 31.20
CA LYS A 273 8.64 -11.64 29.74
C LYS A 273 8.77 -13.07 29.22
N ASP A 274 7.95 -13.44 28.25
CA ASP A 274 8.04 -14.76 27.61
C ASP A 274 9.33 -14.88 26.78
N ALA A 275 9.74 -16.12 26.47
CA ALA A 275 10.87 -16.40 25.60
C ALA A 275 10.80 -15.64 24.27
N ARG A 276 9.59 -15.54 23.68
CA ARG A 276 9.35 -14.80 22.43
C ARG A 276 9.58 -13.29 22.58
N ALA A 277 9.16 -12.70 23.70
CA ALA A 277 9.35 -11.27 23.95
C ALA A 277 10.83 -10.92 24.18
N ILE A 278 11.59 -11.84 24.81
CA ILE A 278 13.04 -11.71 24.96
C ILE A 278 13.74 -11.79 23.60
N GLN A 279 13.37 -12.78 22.77
CA GLN A 279 13.92 -12.92 21.43
C GLN A 279 13.67 -11.68 20.56
N ALA A 280 12.43 -11.17 20.54
CA ALA A 280 12.09 -9.97 19.77
C ALA A 280 12.89 -8.74 20.22
N TYR A 281 13.11 -8.59 21.53
CA TYR A 281 13.95 -7.53 22.09
C TYR A 281 15.41 -7.65 21.63
N GLU A 282 15.99 -8.85 21.66
CA GLU A 282 17.37 -9.08 21.22
C GLU A 282 17.55 -8.82 19.71
N GLU A 283 16.58 -9.23 18.88
CA GLU A 283 16.57 -8.98 17.44
C GLU A 283 16.50 -7.48 17.13
N GLU A 284 15.60 -6.73 17.79
CA GLU A 284 15.47 -5.28 17.60
C GLU A 284 16.72 -4.52 18.07
N LYS A 285 17.31 -4.95 19.18
CA LYS A 285 18.59 -4.43 19.67
C LYS A 285 19.72 -4.66 18.66
N ALA A 286 19.85 -5.87 18.11
CA ALA A 286 20.89 -6.19 17.14
C ALA A 286 20.80 -5.32 15.87
N ILE A 287 19.59 -5.00 15.42
CA ILE A 287 19.36 -4.09 14.30
C ILE A 287 19.85 -2.67 14.65
N LEU A 288 19.47 -2.15 15.82
CA LEU A 288 19.92 -0.83 16.28
C LEU A 288 21.44 -0.74 16.44
N ASP A 289 22.08 -1.79 16.95
CA ASP A 289 23.54 -1.88 17.12
C ASP A 289 24.24 -1.88 15.75
N SER A 290 23.71 -2.63 14.78
CA SER A 290 24.25 -2.68 13.40
C SER A 290 24.13 -1.33 12.70
N ASP A 291 22.97 -0.68 12.77
CA ASP A 291 22.75 0.64 12.15
C ASP A 291 23.65 1.71 12.78
N HIS A 292 23.84 1.65 14.10
CA HIS A 292 24.77 2.53 14.83
C HIS A 292 26.22 2.30 14.39
N HIS A 293 26.64 1.04 14.24
CA HIS A 293 27.99 0.69 13.78
C HIS A 293 28.28 1.24 12.38
N ASP A 294 27.36 1.03 11.43
CA ASP A 294 27.50 1.52 10.05
C ASP A 294 27.61 3.05 9.99
N GLN A 295 26.78 3.76 10.77
CA GLN A 295 26.86 5.22 10.85
C GLN A 295 28.18 5.70 11.47
N LEU A 296 28.67 5.02 12.50
CA LEU A 296 29.94 5.37 13.14
C LEU A 296 31.13 5.17 12.19
N LEU A 297 31.13 4.10 11.40
CA LEU A 297 32.15 3.87 10.36
C LEU A 297 32.17 5.00 9.33
N MET A 298 30.99 5.50 8.92
CA MET A 298 30.91 6.60 7.95
C MET A 298 31.40 7.93 8.54
N ILE A 299 31.07 8.23 9.80
CA ILE A 299 31.60 9.43 10.49
C ILE A 299 33.11 9.32 10.68
N ASP A 300 33.63 8.14 11.02
CA ASP A 300 35.07 7.89 11.14
C ASP A 300 35.79 8.12 9.82
N ARG A 301 35.16 7.72 8.71
CA ARG A 301 35.69 7.94 7.36
C ARG A 301 35.66 9.41 6.97
N GLU A 302 34.54 10.11 7.23
CA GLU A 302 34.42 11.56 7.02
C GLU A 302 35.51 12.33 7.79
N GLU A 303 35.74 11.96 9.06
CA GLU A 303 36.79 12.57 9.89
C GLU A 303 38.18 12.41 9.23
N ILE A 304 38.53 11.21 8.78
CA ILE A 304 39.82 10.95 8.14
C ILE A 304 39.96 11.74 6.83
N LEU A 305 38.93 11.75 5.99
CA LEU A 305 38.96 12.46 4.70
C LEU A 305 39.12 13.96 4.91
N ARG A 306 38.38 14.53 5.85
CA ARG A 306 38.41 15.98 6.12
C ARG A 306 39.73 16.42 6.77
N ILE A 307 40.28 15.61 7.68
CA ILE A 307 41.62 15.84 8.24
C ILE A 307 42.68 15.73 7.16
N ALA A 308 42.62 14.70 6.31
CA ALA A 308 43.61 14.48 5.26
C ALA A 308 43.62 15.63 4.24
N HIS A 309 42.43 16.08 3.82
CA HIS A 309 42.28 17.22 2.94
C HIS A 309 42.88 18.49 3.56
N TYR A 310 42.46 18.83 4.78
CA TYR A 310 42.95 20.03 5.48
C TYR A 310 44.48 20.03 5.67
N LEU A 311 45.07 18.89 6.07
CA LEU A 311 46.52 18.78 6.28
C LEU A 311 47.32 18.77 4.97
N SER A 312 46.72 18.34 3.84
CA SER A 312 47.38 18.34 2.54
C SER A 312 47.53 19.74 1.94
N GLU A 313 46.63 20.67 2.27
CA GLU A 313 46.69 22.04 1.77
C GLU A 313 47.80 22.88 2.43
N GLN A 314 48.20 22.51 3.65
CA GLN A 314 49.12 23.25 4.50
C GLN A 314 50.59 22.82 4.31
N GLU A 315 51.52 23.74 4.57
CA GLU A 315 52.95 23.48 4.46
C GLU A 315 53.56 22.99 5.79
N LEU A 316 54.52 22.07 5.70
CA LEU A 316 55.24 21.55 6.86
C LEU A 316 56.24 22.56 7.42
N VAL A 317 56.29 22.68 8.75
CA VAL A 317 57.29 23.50 9.48
C VAL A 317 58.50 22.65 9.89
N LYS A 318 58.32 21.34 10.07
CA LYS A 318 59.38 20.39 10.43
C LYS A 318 59.36 19.18 9.49
N ASP A 319 60.53 18.58 9.29
CA ASP A 319 60.68 17.36 8.49
C ASP A 319 59.91 16.20 9.16
N VAL A 320 59.21 15.39 8.36
CA VAL A 320 58.42 14.25 8.83
C VAL A 320 58.67 13.04 7.95
N THR A 321 58.93 11.91 8.60
CA THR A 321 58.99 10.59 7.97
C THR A 321 57.65 9.88 8.16
N ILE A 322 56.95 9.57 7.08
CA ILE A 322 55.69 8.81 7.10
C ILE A 322 55.92 7.51 6.32
N GLY A 323 56.03 6.39 7.03
CA GLY A 323 56.40 5.11 6.40
C GLY A 323 57.85 5.15 5.89
N ASP A 324 58.04 4.89 4.59
CA ASP A 324 59.34 4.93 3.90
C ASP A 324 59.65 6.28 3.23
N ASP A 325 58.70 7.23 3.25
CA ASP A 325 58.81 8.54 2.57
C ASP A 325 59.19 9.67 3.57
N GLU A 326 60.22 10.45 3.22
CA GLU A 326 60.66 11.65 3.95
C GLU A 326 60.15 12.94 3.30
N PHE A 327 59.36 13.72 4.04
CA PHE A 327 58.89 15.03 3.63
C PHE A 327 59.67 16.14 4.34
N LYS A 328 60.22 17.08 3.57
CA LYS A 328 61.00 18.20 4.09
C LYS A 328 60.12 19.39 4.47
N ALA A 329 60.59 20.23 5.39
CA ALA A 329 59.96 21.50 5.75
C ALA A 329 59.73 22.36 4.49
N GLY A 330 58.50 22.87 4.35
CA GLY A 330 58.01 23.60 3.17
C GLY A 330 57.38 22.73 2.07
N SER A 331 57.35 21.40 2.21
CA SER A 331 56.63 20.51 1.27
C SER A 331 55.20 20.23 1.74
N LYS A 332 54.30 19.97 0.79
CA LYS A 332 52.93 19.51 1.03
C LYS A 332 52.88 17.98 0.96
N ILE A 333 52.13 17.37 1.88
CA ILE A 333 51.95 15.91 1.90
C ILE A 333 50.74 15.54 1.02
N PRO A 334 50.85 14.55 0.12
CA PRO A 334 49.72 14.06 -0.65
C PRO A 334 48.60 13.48 0.24
N GLU A 335 47.33 13.71 -0.12
CA GLU A 335 46.17 13.21 0.63
C GLU A 335 46.20 11.69 0.85
N GLU A 336 46.60 10.92 -0.17
CA GLU A 336 46.68 9.45 -0.11
C GLU A 336 47.66 8.96 0.97
N THR A 337 48.80 9.66 1.13
CA THR A 337 49.80 9.35 2.14
C THR A 337 49.26 9.60 3.55
N ILE A 338 48.44 10.65 3.73
CA ILE A 338 47.82 10.98 5.02
C ILE A 338 46.69 9.99 5.37
N LYS A 339 45.88 9.57 4.39
CA LYS A 339 44.82 8.56 4.57
C LYS A 339 45.37 7.21 5.04
N GLY A 340 46.58 6.84 4.59
CA GLY A 340 47.27 5.60 4.99
C GLY A 340 47.88 5.62 6.39
N VAL A 341 47.94 6.78 7.07
CA VAL A 341 48.53 6.90 8.40
C VAL A 341 47.58 6.38 9.47
N ASN A 342 48.10 5.54 10.37
CA ASN A 342 47.34 5.09 11.54
C ASN A 342 46.92 6.29 12.41
N ARG A 343 45.66 6.31 12.88
CA ARG A 343 45.07 7.36 13.75
C ARG A 343 45.95 7.77 14.94
N PHE A 344 46.72 6.85 15.50
CA PHE A 344 47.63 7.15 16.60
C PHE A 344 48.90 7.90 16.16
N ALA A 345 49.40 7.63 14.96
CA ALA A 345 50.58 8.26 14.38
C ALA A 345 50.27 9.66 13.78
N LEU A 346 49.03 9.90 13.36
CA LEU A 346 48.54 11.21 12.88
C LEU A 346 48.82 12.36 13.86
N ARG A 347 48.76 12.10 15.17
CA ARG A 347 49.09 13.13 16.18
C ARG A 347 50.56 13.58 16.11
N GLY A 348 51.47 12.66 15.78
CA GLY A 348 52.89 12.96 15.60
C GLY A 348 53.15 13.75 14.31
N VAL A 349 52.41 13.45 13.24
CA VAL A 349 52.48 14.18 11.97
C VAL A 349 51.99 15.63 12.13
N VAL A 350 50.91 15.84 12.90
CA VAL A 350 50.34 17.18 13.17
C VAL A 350 51.30 18.11 13.93
N GLN A 351 52.21 17.58 14.77
CA GLN A 351 53.21 18.38 15.51
C GLN A 351 54.27 19.06 14.62
N SER A 352 54.29 18.70 13.35
CA SER A 352 55.22 19.24 12.35
C SER A 352 54.62 20.36 11.52
N TYR A 353 53.34 20.70 11.74
CA TYR A 353 52.67 21.86 11.17
C TYR A 353 52.68 23.04 12.15
N SER A 354 52.29 24.23 11.68
CA SER A 354 52.24 25.45 12.50
C SER A 354 51.23 25.34 13.65
N ASP A 355 51.39 26.16 14.69
CA ASP A 355 50.50 26.15 15.86
C ASP A 355 49.03 26.46 15.47
N ASP A 356 48.82 27.28 14.44
CA ASP A 356 47.48 27.59 13.91
C ASP A 356 46.80 26.36 13.30
N VAL A 357 47.54 25.55 12.53
CA VAL A 357 47.05 24.30 11.92
C VAL A 357 46.79 23.24 12.99
N GLN A 358 47.61 23.20 14.05
CA GLN A 358 47.39 22.32 15.19
C GLN A 358 46.08 22.66 15.94
N ASN A 359 45.82 23.95 16.16
CA ASN A 359 44.59 24.42 16.80
C ASN A 359 43.34 24.06 15.98
N GLU A 360 43.39 24.23 14.66
CA GLU A 360 42.28 23.89 13.78
C GLU A 360 42.05 22.38 13.69
N TYR A 361 43.12 21.58 13.66
CA TYR A 361 43.03 20.12 13.77
C TYR A 361 42.36 19.68 15.08
N GLU A 362 42.71 20.29 16.21
CA GLU A 362 42.05 20.02 17.49
C GLU A 362 40.57 20.45 17.48
N SER A 363 40.25 21.59 16.86
CA SER A 363 38.87 22.06 16.66
C SER A 363 38.04 21.03 15.86
N LEU A 364 38.56 20.58 14.72
CA LEU A 364 37.92 19.60 13.84
C LEU A 364 37.73 18.24 14.53
N LYS A 365 38.76 17.77 15.25
CA LYS A 365 38.67 16.55 16.05
C LYS A 365 37.62 16.66 17.15
N ASN A 366 37.56 17.81 17.83
CA ASN A 366 36.54 18.09 18.84
C ASN A 366 35.12 18.14 18.23
N TYR A 367 34.96 18.62 16.99
CA TYR A 367 33.70 18.58 16.25
C TYR A 367 33.23 17.13 16.02
N PHE A 368 34.09 16.27 15.47
CA PHE A 368 33.74 14.85 15.24
C PHE A 368 33.54 14.06 16.53
N LEU A 369 34.30 14.36 17.59
CA LEU A 369 34.06 13.79 18.92
C LEU A 369 32.67 14.16 19.45
N LYS A 370 32.22 15.40 19.26
CA LYS A 370 30.86 15.82 19.61
C LYS A 370 29.80 15.10 18.77
N GLN A 371 30.04 14.91 17.47
CA GLN A 371 29.13 14.17 16.58
C GLN A 371 28.98 12.71 16.99
N LYS A 372 30.09 12.01 17.23
CA LYS A 372 30.07 10.62 17.72
C LYS A 372 29.42 10.50 19.08
N LYS A 373 29.67 11.45 19.98
CA LYS A 373 29.00 11.50 21.29
C LYS A 373 27.49 11.70 21.15
N ARG A 374 27.04 12.58 20.24
CA ARG A 374 25.62 12.75 19.93
C ARG A 374 25.00 11.45 19.42
N LEU A 375 25.64 10.82 18.43
CA LEU A 375 25.15 9.56 17.86
C LEU A 375 25.08 8.45 18.93
N LYS A 376 26.10 8.37 19.80
CA LYS A 376 26.10 7.45 20.93
C LYS A 376 24.96 7.72 21.91
N ASN A 377 24.72 8.99 22.27
CA ASN A 377 23.61 9.36 23.15
C ASN A 377 22.25 9.01 22.52
N GLU A 378 22.06 9.26 21.22
CA GLU A 378 20.83 8.90 20.50
C GLU A 378 20.61 7.38 20.48
N HIS A 379 21.67 6.61 20.30
CA HIS A 379 21.64 5.15 20.36
C HIS A 379 21.32 4.65 21.78
N GLU A 380 21.97 5.19 22.81
CA GLU A 380 21.67 4.90 24.23
C GLU A 380 20.23 5.27 24.58
N GLU A 381 19.70 6.37 24.07
CA GLU A 381 18.31 6.78 24.26
C GLU A 381 17.34 5.76 23.64
N LYS A 382 17.59 5.33 22.38
CA LYS A 382 16.79 4.29 21.72
C LYS A 382 16.82 2.96 22.48
N LEU A 383 18.00 2.53 22.94
CA LEU A 383 18.13 1.33 23.77
C LEU A 383 17.37 1.50 25.10
N SER A 384 17.45 2.67 25.74
CA SER A 384 16.71 2.94 26.98
C SER A 384 15.19 2.91 26.80
N ILE A 385 14.69 3.29 25.62
CA ILE A 385 13.26 3.20 25.28
C ILE A 385 12.87 1.73 25.13
N LEU A 386 13.70 0.92 24.48
CA LEU A 386 13.47 -0.51 24.30
C LEU A 386 13.52 -1.28 25.63
N GLU A 387 14.38 -0.85 26.57
CA GLU A 387 14.52 -1.44 27.91
C GLU A 387 13.37 -1.08 28.86
N LYS A 388 12.68 0.05 28.62
CA LYS A 388 11.59 0.50 29.50
C LYS A 388 10.40 -0.46 29.44
N ASP A 389 9.74 -0.61 30.58
CA ASP A 389 8.51 -1.39 30.68
C ASP A 389 7.39 -0.74 29.86
N ASP A 390 6.58 -1.58 29.20
CA ASP A 390 5.43 -1.11 28.45
C ASP A 390 4.31 -0.62 29.37
N ILE A 391 3.69 0.50 28.99
CA ILE A 391 2.53 1.05 29.69
C ILE A 391 1.26 0.52 29.01
N LEU A 392 0.63 -0.47 29.64
CA LEU A 392 -0.62 -1.06 29.16
C LEU A 392 -1.85 -0.52 29.91
N PRO A 393 -3.06 -0.55 29.29
CA PRO A 393 -4.30 -0.18 29.95
C PRO A 393 -4.55 -0.97 31.24
N SER A 394 -5.31 -0.38 32.18
CA SER A 394 -5.63 -1.03 33.45
C SER A 394 -6.31 -2.39 33.23
N GLY A 395 -5.81 -3.41 33.91
CA GLY A 395 -6.30 -4.78 33.80
C GLY A 395 -5.77 -5.56 32.59
N VAL A 396 -4.96 -4.99 31.71
CA VAL A 396 -4.30 -5.72 30.61
C VAL A 396 -2.92 -6.17 31.08
N THR A 397 -2.65 -7.48 31.07
CA THR A 397 -1.35 -8.06 31.45
C THR A 397 -0.38 -8.09 30.27
N LYS A 398 -0.87 -8.46 29.10
CA LYS A 398 -0.10 -8.65 27.88
C LYS A 398 -0.94 -8.26 26.66
N LEU A 399 -0.30 -7.61 25.68
CA LEU A 399 -0.90 -7.23 24.41
C LEU A 399 -0.01 -7.76 23.28
N VAL A 400 -0.60 -8.55 22.38
CA VAL A 400 0.10 -9.05 21.19
C VAL A 400 -0.52 -8.42 19.96
N LYS A 401 0.32 -7.76 19.15
CA LYS A 401 -0.04 -7.21 17.84
C LYS A 401 0.62 -8.02 16.74
N ILE A 402 -0.15 -8.39 15.74
CA ILE A 402 0.30 -9.14 14.57
C ILE A 402 -0.01 -8.31 13.33
N TYR A 403 1.01 -8.11 12.51
CA TYR A 403 0.90 -7.45 11.23
C TYR A 403 0.90 -8.51 10.12
N ILE A 404 -0.19 -8.54 9.36
CA ILE A 404 -0.38 -9.49 8.26
C ILE A 404 -0.36 -8.70 6.95
N ALA A 405 0.59 -8.99 6.08
CA ALA A 405 0.65 -8.41 4.74
C ALA A 405 -0.10 -9.30 3.74
N THR A 406 -1.08 -8.72 3.06
CA THR A 406 -1.88 -9.36 2.02
C THR A 406 -1.60 -8.71 0.68
N LYS A 407 -1.21 -9.52 -0.31
CA LYS A 407 -1.17 -9.08 -1.71
C LYS A 407 -2.59 -9.13 -2.27
N ARG A 408 -3.18 -7.98 -2.55
CA ARG A 408 -4.51 -7.85 -3.16
C ARG A 408 -4.36 -7.68 -4.67
N LYS A 409 -4.53 -8.79 -5.40
CA LYS A 409 -4.67 -8.76 -6.86
C LYS A 409 -6.02 -8.15 -7.25
N LEU A 410 -6.14 -7.69 -8.49
CA LEU A 410 -7.40 -7.18 -9.05
C LEU A 410 -8.41 -8.33 -9.18
N LYS A 411 -9.66 -8.11 -8.75
CA LYS A 411 -10.75 -9.09 -8.81
C LYS A 411 -12.02 -8.49 -9.43
N VAL A 412 -12.91 -9.36 -9.90
CA VAL A 412 -14.28 -8.97 -10.27
C VAL A 412 -14.97 -8.34 -9.06
N GLY A 413 -15.58 -7.17 -9.26
CA GLY A 413 -16.19 -6.34 -8.21
C GLY A 413 -15.29 -5.23 -7.68
N ASP A 414 -13.99 -5.23 -7.98
CA ASP A 414 -13.11 -4.12 -7.63
C ASP A 414 -13.44 -2.88 -8.45
N LYS A 415 -13.24 -1.70 -7.84
CA LYS A 415 -13.52 -0.42 -8.47
C LYS A 415 -12.25 0.19 -9.06
N MET A 416 -12.32 0.52 -10.35
CA MET A 416 -11.29 1.27 -11.07
C MET A 416 -11.83 2.62 -11.53
N ALA A 417 -10.92 3.54 -11.83
CA ALA A 417 -11.27 4.82 -12.41
C ALA A 417 -10.13 5.37 -13.26
N GLY A 418 -10.44 6.23 -14.24
CA GLY A 418 -9.48 7.14 -14.85
C GLY A 418 -9.47 8.50 -14.15
N ARG A 419 -8.61 9.41 -14.62
CA ARG A 419 -8.47 10.76 -14.06
C ARG A 419 -9.64 11.69 -14.42
N HIS A 420 -10.39 11.37 -15.46
CA HIS A 420 -11.49 12.16 -16.05
C HIS A 420 -12.87 11.85 -15.44
N GLY A 421 -12.92 11.30 -14.22
CA GLY A 421 -14.17 10.98 -13.52
C GLY A 421 -14.96 9.81 -14.13
N ASN A 422 -14.33 9.03 -15.01
CA ASN A 422 -14.80 7.74 -15.52
C ASN A 422 -14.49 6.67 -14.47
N LYS A 423 -15.51 6.26 -13.72
CA LYS A 423 -15.42 5.16 -12.75
C LYS A 423 -16.06 3.92 -13.34
N GLY A 424 -15.59 2.76 -12.91
CA GLY A 424 -16.24 1.51 -13.24
C GLY A 424 -15.90 0.38 -12.30
N ILE A 425 -16.70 -0.68 -12.39
CA ILE A 425 -16.52 -1.91 -11.62
C ILE A 425 -16.02 -2.97 -12.58
N VAL A 426 -14.97 -3.71 -12.21
CA VAL A 426 -14.51 -4.85 -12.99
C VAL A 426 -15.62 -5.90 -13.01
N SER A 427 -16.23 -6.14 -14.17
CA SER A 427 -17.33 -7.09 -14.32
C SER A 427 -16.86 -8.47 -14.75
N ASN A 428 -15.83 -8.52 -15.59
CA ASN A 428 -15.29 -9.75 -16.12
C ASN A 428 -13.79 -9.64 -16.36
N ILE A 429 -13.10 -10.75 -16.14
CA ILE A 429 -11.69 -10.93 -16.46
C ILE A 429 -11.65 -11.92 -17.62
N VAL A 430 -11.25 -11.44 -18.80
CA VAL A 430 -11.31 -12.21 -20.06
C VAL A 430 -9.93 -12.77 -20.36
N PRO A 431 -9.82 -14.05 -20.78
CA PRO A 431 -8.55 -14.62 -21.23
C PRO A 431 -7.91 -13.77 -22.33
N GLU A 432 -6.57 -13.69 -22.33
CA GLU A 432 -5.83 -12.84 -23.28
C GLU A 432 -6.15 -13.16 -24.76
N ILE A 433 -6.39 -14.44 -25.08
CA ILE A 433 -6.73 -14.90 -26.43
C ILE A 433 -8.13 -14.48 -26.88
N ASP A 434 -9.06 -14.29 -25.94
CA ASP A 434 -10.44 -13.89 -26.22
C ASP A 434 -10.57 -12.36 -26.33
N MET A 435 -9.53 -11.60 -25.98
CA MET A 435 -9.55 -10.14 -26.08
C MET A 435 -9.45 -9.70 -27.54
N PRO A 436 -10.10 -8.57 -27.91
CA PRO A 436 -9.86 -7.93 -29.19
C PRO A 436 -8.38 -7.63 -29.39
N TYR A 437 -7.88 -7.85 -30.60
CA TYR A 437 -6.48 -7.63 -30.93
C TYR A 437 -6.31 -6.78 -32.20
N MET A 438 -5.19 -6.07 -32.28
CA MET A 438 -4.82 -5.22 -33.40
C MET A 438 -4.22 -6.03 -34.57
N GLU A 439 -4.01 -5.41 -35.74
CA GLU A 439 -3.39 -6.06 -36.90
C GLU A 439 -1.99 -6.64 -36.64
N ASP A 440 -1.27 -6.10 -35.65
CA ASP A 440 0.03 -6.59 -35.20
C ASP A 440 -0.06 -7.78 -34.22
N GLY A 441 -1.26 -8.25 -33.91
CA GLY A 441 -1.52 -9.37 -33.00
C GLY A 441 -1.55 -9.00 -31.52
N ARG A 442 -1.31 -7.73 -31.14
CA ARG A 442 -1.35 -7.32 -29.73
C ARG A 442 -2.79 -7.21 -29.23
N PRO A 443 -3.15 -7.88 -28.11
CA PRO A 443 -4.46 -7.77 -27.52
C PRO A 443 -4.62 -6.47 -26.73
N VAL A 444 -5.85 -5.96 -26.71
CA VAL A 444 -6.27 -4.86 -25.83
C VAL A 444 -6.28 -5.34 -24.38
N GLU A 445 -5.99 -4.45 -23.43
CA GLU A 445 -5.88 -4.80 -22.02
C GLU A 445 -7.15 -4.45 -21.22
N ILE A 446 -7.81 -3.34 -21.54
CA ILE A 446 -9.09 -2.95 -20.95
C ILE A 446 -10.08 -2.51 -22.03
N ILE A 447 -11.35 -2.90 -21.88
CA ILE A 447 -12.43 -2.43 -22.77
C ILE A 447 -13.39 -1.55 -21.96
N LEU A 448 -13.62 -0.33 -22.44
CA LEU A 448 -14.55 0.64 -21.87
C LEU A 448 -15.75 0.86 -22.80
N ASN A 449 -16.89 1.20 -22.20
CA ASN A 449 -18.10 1.49 -22.94
C ASN A 449 -18.04 2.90 -23.58
N PRO A 450 -18.16 3.02 -24.92
CA PRO A 450 -18.13 4.32 -25.59
C PRO A 450 -19.33 5.21 -25.22
N LEU A 451 -20.48 4.62 -24.86
CA LEU A 451 -21.71 5.36 -24.56
C LEU A 451 -21.60 6.23 -23.29
N GLY A 452 -20.66 5.89 -22.40
CA GLY A 452 -20.40 6.64 -21.18
C GLY A 452 -19.73 8.00 -21.43
N VAL A 453 -19.12 8.22 -22.60
CA VAL A 453 -18.36 9.46 -22.88
C VAL A 453 -19.29 10.62 -23.27
N PRO A 454 -20.19 10.49 -24.27
CA PRO A 454 -21.04 11.61 -24.69
C PRO A 454 -21.99 12.10 -23.59
N SER A 455 -22.59 11.17 -22.84
CA SER A 455 -23.55 11.48 -21.77
C SER A 455 -22.93 12.22 -20.58
N ARG A 456 -21.61 12.09 -20.40
CA ARG A 456 -20.87 12.66 -19.27
C ARG A 456 -20.01 13.86 -19.65
N MET A 457 -19.85 14.11 -20.94
CA MET A 457 -19.07 15.23 -21.48
C MET A 457 -17.65 15.30 -20.88
N ASN A 458 -16.99 14.15 -20.75
CA ASN A 458 -15.59 14.05 -20.33
C ASN A 458 -14.72 13.61 -21.51
N ILE A 459 -14.58 14.51 -22.48
CA ILE A 459 -13.90 14.26 -23.75
C ILE A 459 -12.38 14.17 -23.54
N GLY A 460 -11.86 14.76 -22.46
CA GLY A 460 -10.43 14.71 -22.12
C GLY A 460 -9.87 13.30 -22.09
N GLN A 461 -10.66 12.30 -21.69
CA GLN A 461 -10.23 10.89 -21.67
C GLN A 461 -9.91 10.32 -23.06
N ILE A 462 -10.56 10.82 -24.12
CA ILE A 462 -10.29 10.38 -25.51
C ILE A 462 -8.98 11.02 -25.97
N LEU A 463 -8.78 12.31 -25.67
CA LEU A 463 -7.53 13.01 -25.97
C LEU A 463 -6.34 12.38 -25.23
N GLU A 464 -6.54 11.97 -23.98
CA GLU A 464 -5.55 11.22 -23.20
C GLU A 464 -5.18 9.90 -23.90
N VAL A 465 -6.18 9.15 -24.37
CA VAL A 465 -5.97 7.87 -25.07
C VAL A 465 -5.19 8.05 -26.36
N HIS A 466 -5.51 9.08 -27.14
CA HIS A 466 -4.81 9.40 -28.39
C HIS A 466 -3.37 9.85 -28.14
N LEU A 467 -3.14 10.77 -27.20
CA LEU A 467 -1.78 11.23 -26.89
C LEU A 467 -0.94 10.12 -26.22
N GLY A 468 -1.56 9.29 -25.40
CA GLY A 468 -0.92 8.11 -24.80
C GLY A 468 -0.50 7.09 -25.87
N LEU A 469 -1.32 6.90 -26.90
CA LEU A 469 -0.97 6.06 -28.05
C LEU A 469 0.24 6.61 -28.81
N VAL A 470 0.25 7.92 -29.09
CA VAL A 470 1.41 8.60 -29.70
C VAL A 470 2.67 8.34 -28.88
N GLY A 471 2.61 8.55 -27.55
CA GLY A 471 3.77 8.38 -26.67
C GLY A 471 4.33 6.95 -26.70
N LYS A 472 3.47 5.94 -26.64
CA LYS A 472 3.89 4.54 -26.73
C LYS A 472 4.42 4.16 -28.10
N ARG A 473 3.79 4.60 -29.20
CA ARG A 473 4.28 4.35 -30.57
C ARG A 473 5.63 5.01 -30.86
N LEU A 474 5.84 6.24 -30.40
CA LEU A 474 7.15 6.89 -30.51
C LEU A 474 8.21 6.16 -29.67
N GLY A 475 7.84 5.68 -28.47
CA GLY A 475 8.72 4.85 -27.64
C GLY A 475 9.11 3.53 -28.34
N GLU A 476 8.14 2.85 -28.97
CA GLU A 476 8.38 1.64 -29.78
C GLU A 476 9.37 1.91 -30.92
N GLN A 477 9.21 3.03 -31.65
CA GLN A 477 10.17 3.42 -32.70
C GLN A 477 11.58 3.64 -32.15
N LEU A 478 11.71 4.26 -30.98
CA LEU A 478 13.02 4.44 -30.32
C LEU A 478 13.59 3.10 -29.88
N GLN A 479 12.76 2.18 -29.36
CA GLN A 479 13.18 0.84 -28.98
C GLN A 479 13.69 0.04 -30.18
N GLU A 480 13.00 0.12 -31.32
CA GLU A 480 13.46 -0.50 -32.58
C GLU A 480 14.82 0.05 -33.02
N MET A 481 15.08 1.35 -32.83
CA MET A 481 16.40 1.94 -33.10
C MET A 481 17.48 1.35 -32.16
N PHE A 482 17.17 1.17 -30.87
CA PHE A 482 18.08 0.52 -29.92
C PHE A 482 18.38 -0.94 -30.28
N ASP A 483 17.40 -1.67 -30.81
CA ASP A 483 17.54 -3.08 -31.17
C ASP A 483 18.35 -3.26 -32.47
N ASN A 484 18.18 -2.37 -33.45
CA ASN A 484 18.86 -2.44 -34.74
C ASN A 484 20.35 -2.03 -34.71
N LYS A 485 20.79 -1.24 -33.72
CA LYS A 485 22.19 -0.83 -33.48
C LYS A 485 22.99 -0.44 -34.74
N THR A 486 22.47 0.49 -35.54
CA THR A 486 23.16 1.04 -36.72
C THR A 486 24.44 1.79 -36.35
N GLU A 487 25.43 1.88 -37.26
CA GLU A 487 26.70 2.60 -37.01
C GLU A 487 26.50 4.10 -36.70
N ASN A 488 25.41 4.71 -37.19
CA ASN A 488 25.02 6.09 -36.91
C ASN A 488 23.90 6.23 -35.87
N PHE A 489 23.61 5.17 -35.11
CA PHE A 489 22.48 5.09 -34.18
C PHE A 489 22.36 6.30 -33.25
N ILE A 490 23.46 6.76 -32.65
CA ILE A 490 23.44 7.89 -31.70
C ILE A 490 23.01 9.19 -32.38
N LYS A 491 23.44 9.41 -33.63
CA LYS A 491 23.06 10.61 -34.40
C LYS A 491 21.60 10.56 -34.83
N GLU A 492 21.14 9.40 -35.27
CA GLU A 492 19.74 9.16 -35.65
C GLU A 492 18.80 9.31 -34.45
N LEU A 493 19.17 8.71 -33.31
CA LEU A 493 18.46 8.83 -32.05
C LEU A 493 18.34 10.29 -31.63
N ARG A 494 19.47 11.03 -31.63
CA ARG A 494 19.49 12.45 -31.27
C ARG A 494 18.59 13.27 -32.19
N ALA A 495 18.66 13.05 -33.51
CA ALA A 495 17.81 13.74 -34.47
C ALA A 495 16.32 13.47 -34.23
N LYS A 496 15.96 12.20 -33.96
CA LYS A 496 14.57 11.82 -33.69
C LYS A 496 14.05 12.41 -32.37
N MET A 497 14.86 12.39 -31.31
CA MET A 497 14.49 13.00 -30.03
C MET A 497 14.31 14.52 -30.15
N ILE A 498 15.16 15.21 -30.94
CA ILE A 498 14.99 16.64 -31.23
C ILE A 498 13.70 16.89 -32.00
N GLU A 499 13.40 16.10 -33.03
CA GLU A 499 12.16 16.24 -33.82
C GLU A 499 10.91 16.10 -32.95
N ILE A 500 10.88 15.11 -32.05
CA ILE A 500 9.78 14.92 -31.10
C ILE A 500 9.66 16.13 -30.15
N ALA A 501 10.78 16.58 -29.59
CA ALA A 501 10.80 17.66 -28.60
C ALA A 501 10.47 19.03 -29.21
N ASP A 502 10.83 19.28 -30.47
CA ASP A 502 10.51 20.49 -31.22
C ASP A 502 9.00 20.62 -31.45
N VAL A 503 8.31 19.51 -31.77
CA VAL A 503 6.84 19.50 -31.95
C VAL A 503 6.12 19.75 -30.63
N ALA A 504 6.63 19.21 -29.52
CA ALA A 504 6.07 19.40 -28.19
C ALA A 504 6.41 20.77 -27.55
N LYS A 505 7.12 21.66 -28.27
CA LYS A 505 7.57 22.99 -27.78
C LYS A 505 8.30 22.94 -26.43
N LEU A 506 9.07 21.88 -26.17
CA LEU A 506 9.95 21.85 -25.01
C LEU A 506 10.98 22.99 -25.15
N MET A 507 10.94 23.96 -24.24
CA MET A 507 11.82 25.13 -24.28
C MET A 507 13.28 24.70 -24.44
N ASN A 508 13.96 25.25 -25.46
CA ASN A 508 15.36 24.99 -25.78
C ASN A 508 15.73 23.49 -25.94
N ALA A 509 14.81 22.64 -26.40
CA ALA A 509 15.07 21.21 -26.62
C ALA A 509 16.27 20.95 -27.55
N LYS A 510 16.38 21.73 -28.62
CA LYS A 510 17.51 21.62 -29.57
C LYS A 510 18.86 21.97 -28.96
N GLU A 511 18.90 22.90 -28.01
CA GLU A 511 20.13 23.33 -27.34
C GLU A 511 20.52 22.35 -26.22
N THR A 512 19.54 21.89 -25.43
CA THR A 512 19.77 20.93 -24.35
C THR A 512 20.12 19.54 -24.86
N LEU A 513 19.32 18.97 -25.77
CA LEU A 513 19.62 17.70 -26.42
C LEU A 513 20.79 17.79 -27.41
N GLY A 514 21.16 18.99 -27.85
CA GLY A 514 22.36 19.21 -28.67
C GLY A 514 23.65 19.14 -27.85
N ASN A 515 23.64 19.74 -26.65
CA ASN A 515 24.81 19.86 -25.77
C ASN A 515 25.00 18.68 -24.81
N MET A 516 24.03 17.77 -24.71
CA MET A 516 24.06 16.61 -23.82
C MET A 516 25.10 15.57 -24.25
N SER A 517 25.78 14.98 -23.27
CA SER A 517 26.75 13.89 -23.50
C SER A 517 26.08 12.65 -24.11
N ASP A 518 26.84 11.82 -24.81
CA ASP A 518 26.29 10.60 -25.43
C ASP A 518 25.78 9.60 -24.37
N GLU A 519 26.40 9.53 -23.20
CA GLU A 519 25.98 8.66 -22.10
C GLU A 519 24.63 9.09 -21.51
N GLU A 520 24.45 10.38 -21.25
CA GLU A 520 23.17 10.94 -20.77
C GLU A 520 22.08 10.78 -21.83
N LEU A 521 22.39 11.03 -23.11
CA LEU A 521 21.43 10.84 -24.20
C LEU A 521 20.94 9.39 -24.27
N LEU A 522 21.83 8.42 -24.09
CA LEU A 522 21.46 7.00 -24.05
C LEU A 522 20.58 6.68 -22.84
N ALA A 523 20.82 7.30 -21.69
CA ALA A 523 19.98 7.13 -20.51
C ALA A 523 18.56 7.67 -20.75
N TYR A 524 18.41 8.87 -21.30
CA TYR A 524 17.11 9.44 -21.66
C TYR A 524 16.43 8.66 -22.79
N GLY A 525 17.19 8.22 -23.80
CA GLY A 525 16.66 7.40 -24.89
C GLY A 525 16.07 6.08 -24.39
N ARG A 526 16.70 5.43 -23.41
CA ARG A 526 16.17 4.21 -22.76
C ARG A 526 14.93 4.46 -21.92
N ASP A 527 14.78 5.65 -21.34
CA ASP A 527 13.56 6.03 -20.64
C ASP A 527 12.43 6.27 -21.65
N TRP A 528 12.70 7.06 -22.69
CA TRP A 528 11.74 7.37 -23.75
C TRP A 528 11.31 6.15 -24.55
N SER A 529 12.14 5.12 -24.66
CA SER A 529 11.77 3.86 -25.33
C SER A 529 10.67 3.09 -24.60
N ARG A 530 10.44 3.34 -23.30
CA ARG A 530 9.29 2.81 -22.54
C ARG A 530 7.97 3.52 -22.88
N GLY A 531 8.05 4.64 -23.60
CA GLY A 531 6.95 5.52 -23.95
C GLY A 531 7.36 6.97 -23.70
N VAL A 532 7.28 7.80 -24.74
CA VAL A 532 7.56 9.23 -24.63
C VAL A 532 6.48 9.87 -23.78
N LYS A 533 6.89 10.47 -22.67
CA LYS A 533 5.99 11.18 -21.75
C LYS A 533 5.72 12.59 -22.29
N PHE A 534 4.46 12.99 -22.27
CA PHE A 534 3.99 14.33 -22.64
C PHE A 534 3.41 15.05 -21.43
N ALA A 535 3.66 16.35 -21.32
CA ALA A 535 2.96 17.21 -20.39
C ALA A 535 1.92 18.03 -21.16
N ALA A 536 0.66 17.94 -20.74
CA ALA A 536 -0.45 18.79 -21.21
C ALA A 536 -0.92 19.65 -20.03
N PRO A 537 -0.32 20.84 -19.82
CA PRO A 537 -0.70 21.73 -18.72
C PRO A 537 -2.15 22.17 -18.84
N VAL A 538 -2.75 22.41 -17.68
CA VAL A 538 -4.18 22.72 -17.58
C VAL A 538 -4.48 24.11 -18.16
N PHE A 539 -5.48 24.20 -19.05
CA PHE A 539 -5.90 25.44 -19.74
C PHE A 539 -4.88 26.06 -20.72
N GLU A 540 -3.79 25.38 -21.08
CA GLU A 540 -2.89 25.88 -22.16
C GLU A 540 -3.42 25.57 -23.58
N GLY A 541 -4.46 24.74 -23.67
CA GLY A 541 -5.20 24.44 -24.90
C GLY A 541 -4.47 23.46 -25.82
N THR A 542 -5.23 22.63 -26.53
CA THR A 542 -4.71 21.69 -27.51
C THR A 542 -4.75 22.28 -28.91
N ASN A 543 -3.60 22.31 -29.60
CA ASN A 543 -3.55 22.73 -30.99
C ASN A 543 -3.68 21.51 -31.92
N GLN A 544 -4.73 21.48 -32.74
CA GLN A 544 -4.97 20.38 -33.69
C GLN A 544 -3.76 20.15 -34.61
N ALA A 545 -3.10 21.21 -35.07
CA ALA A 545 -1.94 21.10 -35.95
C ALA A 545 -0.72 20.43 -35.29
N GLU A 546 -0.63 20.47 -33.96
CA GLU A 546 0.41 19.76 -33.20
C GLU A 546 0.06 18.28 -33.08
N PHE A 547 -1.20 17.96 -32.80
CA PHE A 547 -1.70 16.58 -32.80
C PHE A 547 -1.51 15.90 -34.17
N ASP A 548 -1.85 16.58 -35.27
CA ASP A 548 -1.72 16.04 -36.62
C ASP A 548 -0.25 15.68 -36.95
N LYS A 549 0.70 16.56 -36.57
CA LYS A 549 2.14 16.31 -36.72
C LYS A 549 2.61 15.15 -35.84
N LEU A 550 2.15 15.09 -34.60
CA LEU A 550 2.49 13.99 -33.69
C LEU A 550 1.96 12.64 -34.22
N PHE A 551 0.77 12.63 -34.83
CA PHE A 551 0.19 11.44 -35.42
C PHE A 551 0.99 10.99 -36.66
N GLU A 552 1.40 11.94 -37.51
CA GLU A 552 2.29 11.68 -38.64
C GLU A 552 3.63 11.08 -38.17
N LEU A 553 4.26 11.67 -37.15
CA LEU A 553 5.51 11.18 -36.57
C LEU A 553 5.37 9.78 -35.96
N ALA A 554 4.27 9.52 -35.26
CA ALA A 554 3.96 8.24 -34.65
C ALA A 554 3.48 7.18 -35.67
N LYS A 555 3.26 7.56 -36.94
CA LYS A 555 2.67 6.73 -38.00
C LYS A 555 1.29 6.18 -37.62
N ILE A 556 0.46 7.03 -37.01
CA ILE A 556 -0.92 6.75 -36.65
C ILE A 556 -1.84 7.49 -37.63
N GLU A 557 -2.99 6.92 -37.95
CA GLU A 557 -4.00 7.61 -38.75
C GLU A 557 -4.57 8.85 -38.02
N SER A 558 -4.98 9.86 -38.80
CA SER A 558 -5.43 11.16 -38.28
C SER A 558 -6.64 11.10 -37.34
N ASP A 559 -7.42 10.01 -37.39
CA ASP A 559 -8.60 9.81 -36.55
C ASP A 559 -8.31 9.06 -35.23
N GLY A 560 -7.07 8.58 -35.04
CA GLY A 560 -6.66 7.84 -33.83
C GLY A 560 -7.34 6.48 -33.64
N LYS A 561 -8.01 5.95 -34.67
CA LYS A 561 -8.70 4.65 -34.60
C LYS A 561 -7.84 3.53 -35.16
N MET A 562 -8.16 2.29 -34.82
CA MET A 562 -7.47 1.11 -35.33
C MET A 562 -8.45 0.03 -35.78
N THR A 563 -8.04 -0.80 -36.73
CA THR A 563 -8.73 -2.05 -37.02
C THR A 563 -8.50 -3.01 -35.87
N LEU A 564 -9.58 -3.61 -35.38
CA LEU A 564 -9.54 -4.69 -34.40
C LEU A 564 -10.15 -5.97 -34.99
N TYR A 565 -9.73 -7.10 -34.43
CA TYR A 565 -10.29 -8.43 -34.68
C TYR A 565 -10.85 -8.98 -33.38
N ASP A 566 -11.96 -9.71 -33.46
CA ASP A 566 -12.54 -10.41 -32.31
C ASP A 566 -11.64 -11.61 -31.95
N GLY A 567 -11.17 -11.67 -30.70
CA GLY A 567 -10.32 -12.78 -30.21
C GLY A 567 -11.01 -14.14 -30.23
N LYS A 568 -12.35 -14.18 -30.10
CA LYS A 568 -13.13 -15.42 -30.06
C LYS A 568 -13.40 -16.01 -31.44
N THR A 569 -13.70 -15.15 -32.41
CA THR A 569 -14.08 -15.59 -33.77
C THR A 569 -12.96 -15.42 -34.79
N GLY A 570 -12.01 -14.53 -34.54
CA GLY A 570 -10.99 -14.11 -35.48
C GLY A 570 -11.50 -13.15 -36.57
N GLU A 571 -12.78 -12.78 -36.54
CA GLU A 571 -13.37 -11.90 -37.54
C GLU A 571 -12.95 -10.44 -37.32
N LYS A 572 -12.72 -9.73 -38.43
CA LYS A 572 -12.46 -8.28 -38.40
C LYS A 572 -13.71 -7.54 -37.95
N MET A 573 -13.56 -6.60 -37.02
CA MET A 573 -14.65 -5.73 -36.60
C MET A 573 -15.11 -4.84 -37.75
N ILE A 574 -16.43 -4.61 -37.82
CA ILE A 574 -17.05 -3.84 -38.92
C ILE A 574 -16.52 -2.42 -38.97
N GLU A 575 -16.44 -1.76 -37.81
CA GLU A 575 -15.98 -0.38 -37.67
C GLU A 575 -14.62 -0.32 -36.97
N ARG A 576 -13.84 0.70 -37.31
CA ARG A 576 -12.58 0.99 -36.59
C ARG A 576 -12.87 1.57 -35.22
N VAL A 577 -12.05 1.19 -34.25
CA VAL A 577 -12.27 1.48 -32.83
C VAL A 577 -11.19 2.42 -32.30
N ASN A 578 -11.54 3.32 -31.38
CA ASN A 578 -10.55 4.12 -30.66
C ASN A 578 -9.78 3.22 -29.70
N VAL A 579 -8.48 3.08 -29.94
CA VAL A 579 -7.54 2.29 -29.13
C VAL A 579 -6.36 3.17 -28.77
N GLY A 580 -5.90 3.12 -27.53
CA GLY A 580 -4.74 3.87 -27.08
C GLY A 580 -4.45 3.66 -25.61
N TYR A 581 -3.63 4.51 -25.01
CA TYR A 581 -3.21 4.33 -23.62
C TYR A 581 -3.86 5.35 -22.70
N MET A 582 -4.59 4.88 -21.70
CA MET A 582 -5.19 5.70 -20.65
C MET A 582 -4.51 5.44 -19.31
N TYR A 583 -4.35 6.47 -18.49
CA TYR A 583 -3.84 6.29 -17.13
C TYR A 583 -4.96 5.86 -16.17
N MET A 584 -4.98 4.58 -15.84
CA MET A 584 -6.00 3.93 -15.03
C MET A 584 -5.54 3.74 -13.59
N LEU A 585 -6.47 3.92 -12.65
CA LEU A 585 -6.24 3.84 -11.21
C LEU A 585 -7.08 2.71 -10.60
N LYS A 586 -6.48 1.98 -9.67
CA LYS A 586 -7.20 1.08 -8.75
C LYS A 586 -7.58 1.87 -7.50
N LEU A 587 -8.86 1.89 -7.14
CA LEU A 587 -9.32 2.59 -5.94
C LEU A 587 -9.32 1.66 -4.73
N HIS A 588 -9.23 2.20 -3.51
CA HIS A 588 -9.27 1.43 -2.26
C HIS A 588 -10.61 0.73 -1.98
N HIS A 589 -11.58 0.86 -2.89
CA HIS A 589 -12.89 0.21 -2.84
C HIS A 589 -12.79 -1.24 -3.33
N LEU A 590 -12.19 -2.10 -2.51
CA LEU A 590 -11.98 -3.52 -2.83
C LEU A 590 -13.22 -4.37 -2.53
N VAL A 591 -13.49 -5.37 -3.37
CA VAL A 591 -14.66 -6.26 -3.21
C VAL A 591 -14.57 -7.10 -1.93
N ASP A 592 -13.39 -7.64 -1.61
CA ASP A 592 -13.16 -8.50 -0.44
C ASP A 592 -13.51 -7.78 0.88
N GLU A 593 -13.33 -6.46 0.93
CA GLU A 593 -13.67 -5.64 2.09
C GLU A 593 -15.18 -5.37 2.19
N LYS A 594 -15.89 -5.39 1.06
CA LYS A 594 -17.33 -5.11 0.98
C LYS A 594 -18.23 -6.32 1.10
N VAL A 595 -17.76 -7.51 0.71
CA VAL A 595 -18.53 -8.75 0.87
C VAL A 595 -18.77 -9.00 2.36
N HIS A 596 -20.05 -9.20 2.71
CA HIS A 596 -20.49 -9.51 4.05
C HIS A 596 -21.75 -10.36 3.98
N ALA A 597 -21.72 -11.51 4.65
CA ALA A 597 -22.84 -12.43 4.74
C ALA A 597 -23.00 -12.89 6.19
N ARG A 598 -24.25 -13.04 6.62
CA ARG A 598 -24.61 -13.50 7.95
C ARG A 598 -25.75 -14.51 7.85
N SER A 599 -25.60 -15.64 8.51
CA SER A 599 -26.70 -16.58 8.79
C SER A 599 -27.26 -16.30 10.19
N THR A 600 -26.50 -16.65 11.22
CA THR A 600 -26.75 -16.33 12.62
C THR A 600 -25.53 -15.61 13.20
N GLY A 601 -25.69 -14.93 14.32
CA GLY A 601 -24.61 -14.15 14.91
C GLY A 601 -25.00 -13.54 16.24
N PRO A 602 -24.18 -12.63 16.79
CA PRO A 602 -24.51 -11.96 18.04
C PRO A 602 -25.73 -11.05 17.87
N TYR A 603 -26.40 -10.87 19.01
CA TYR A 603 -27.60 -10.04 19.16
C TYR A 603 -27.34 -8.97 20.22
N SER A 604 -27.99 -7.83 20.06
CA SER A 604 -28.01 -6.75 21.04
C SER A 604 -28.63 -7.23 22.34
N LEU A 605 -28.06 -6.85 23.48
CA LEU A 605 -28.58 -7.24 24.80
C LEU A 605 -29.94 -6.59 25.08
N VAL A 606 -30.13 -5.34 24.63
CA VAL A 606 -31.33 -4.55 24.95
C VAL A 606 -32.45 -4.88 23.97
N THR A 607 -32.19 -4.76 22.68
CA THR A 607 -33.23 -4.90 21.64
C THR A 607 -33.41 -6.32 21.14
N GLN A 608 -32.51 -7.25 21.49
CA GLN A 608 -32.47 -8.62 20.96
C GLN A 608 -32.33 -8.72 19.43
N GLN A 609 -32.10 -7.60 18.73
CA GLN A 609 -31.89 -7.56 17.29
C GLN A 609 -30.46 -7.99 16.92
N PRO A 610 -30.26 -8.50 15.70
CA PRO A 610 -28.93 -8.62 15.11
C PRO A 610 -28.10 -7.35 15.31
N VAL A 611 -26.88 -7.48 15.86
CA VAL A 611 -25.98 -6.32 15.95
C VAL A 611 -25.67 -5.75 14.56
N GLY A 612 -25.29 -4.48 14.48
CA GLY A 612 -24.91 -3.84 13.22
C GLY A 612 -23.43 -4.01 12.89
N GLY A 613 -23.12 -4.05 11.59
CA GLY A 613 -21.75 -3.90 11.07
C GLY A 613 -20.96 -5.20 10.90
N LYS A 614 -20.10 -5.25 9.88
CA LYS A 614 -19.28 -6.42 9.50
C LYS A 614 -18.34 -6.88 10.63
N ALA A 615 -17.78 -5.94 11.39
CA ALA A 615 -16.83 -6.25 12.48
C ALA A 615 -17.44 -7.12 13.59
N LEU A 616 -18.74 -6.97 13.84
CA LEU A 616 -19.48 -7.77 14.83
C LEU A 616 -20.30 -8.89 14.18
N PHE A 617 -20.02 -9.21 12.92
CA PHE A 617 -20.81 -10.18 12.14
C PHE A 617 -22.31 -9.81 12.13
N GLY A 618 -22.59 -8.53 11.91
CA GLY A 618 -23.90 -7.92 12.04
C GLY A 618 -24.88 -8.23 10.91
N GLY A 619 -26.16 -7.95 11.12
CA GLY A 619 -27.20 -8.08 10.09
C GLY A 619 -27.28 -6.85 9.19
N GLN A 620 -27.88 -7.02 8.01
CA GLN A 620 -28.31 -5.90 7.18
C GLN A 620 -29.52 -5.21 7.81
N ARG A 621 -29.58 -3.88 7.69
CA ARG A 621 -30.75 -3.13 8.13
C ARG A 621 -31.86 -3.27 7.10
N PHE A 622 -32.99 -3.80 7.52
CA PHE A 622 -34.25 -3.79 6.77
C PHE A 622 -35.08 -2.62 7.29
N GLY A 623 -35.18 -1.55 6.49
CA GLY A 623 -35.78 -0.29 6.89
C GLY A 623 -37.23 -0.15 6.44
N GLU A 624 -37.79 1.02 6.70
CA GLU A 624 -39.18 1.36 6.38
C GLU A 624 -39.47 1.30 4.88
N MET A 625 -38.55 1.79 4.03
CA MET A 625 -38.72 1.75 2.57
C MET A 625 -38.75 0.31 2.03
N GLU A 626 -37.94 -0.59 2.60
CA GLU A 626 -37.96 -2.00 2.22
C GLU A 626 -39.23 -2.72 2.71
N VAL A 627 -39.78 -2.32 3.86
CA VAL A 627 -41.09 -2.78 4.36
C VAL A 627 -42.19 -2.40 3.37
N TRP A 628 -42.27 -1.13 2.98
CA TRP A 628 -43.27 -0.65 2.01
C TRP A 628 -43.19 -1.40 0.68
N ALA A 629 -41.98 -1.74 0.23
CA ALA A 629 -41.80 -2.54 -0.97
C ALA A 629 -42.47 -3.91 -0.84
N LEU A 630 -42.30 -4.62 0.28
CA LEU A 630 -42.96 -5.91 0.52
C LEU A 630 -44.47 -5.79 0.69
N GLU A 631 -44.95 -4.72 1.34
CA GLU A 631 -46.37 -4.43 1.48
C GLU A 631 -47.03 -4.21 0.12
N ALA A 632 -46.38 -3.48 -0.78
CA ALA A 632 -46.87 -3.23 -2.14
C ALA A 632 -47.04 -4.51 -2.96
N TYR A 633 -46.18 -5.52 -2.74
CA TYR A 633 -46.32 -6.85 -3.34
C TYR A 633 -47.35 -7.75 -2.65
N GLY A 634 -47.89 -7.35 -1.49
CA GLY A 634 -48.74 -8.20 -0.67
C GLY A 634 -47.98 -9.37 -0.03
N ALA A 635 -46.65 -9.26 0.11
CA ALA A 635 -45.77 -10.32 0.61
C ALA A 635 -45.80 -10.44 2.15
N ALA A 636 -46.99 -10.59 2.72
CA ALA A 636 -47.23 -10.52 4.17
C ALA A 636 -46.43 -11.56 4.98
N HIS A 637 -46.26 -12.79 4.46
CA HIS A 637 -45.49 -13.83 5.15
C HIS A 637 -43.99 -13.52 5.20
N ILE A 638 -43.42 -13.00 4.10
CA ILE A 638 -42.01 -12.61 4.03
C ILE A 638 -41.75 -11.43 4.97
N LEU A 639 -42.64 -10.43 4.95
CA LEU A 639 -42.55 -9.28 5.84
C LEU A 639 -42.61 -9.71 7.31
N LYS A 640 -43.58 -10.57 7.65
CA LYS A 640 -43.72 -11.13 9.00
C LYS A 640 -42.45 -11.87 9.44
N GLU A 641 -41.85 -12.69 8.58
CA GLU A 641 -40.59 -13.36 8.87
C GLU A 641 -39.43 -12.38 9.13
N MET A 642 -39.28 -11.35 8.27
CA MET A 642 -38.21 -10.35 8.38
C MET A 642 -38.29 -9.55 9.68
N LEU A 643 -39.51 -9.20 10.10
CA LEU A 643 -39.74 -8.40 11.31
C LEU A 643 -39.74 -9.21 12.61
N THR A 644 -39.78 -10.55 12.55
CA THR A 644 -39.87 -11.41 13.74
C THR A 644 -38.72 -12.41 13.83
N ILE A 645 -38.85 -13.59 13.22
CA ILE A 645 -37.93 -14.73 13.37
C ILE A 645 -36.53 -14.47 12.83
N LYS A 646 -36.35 -13.51 11.91
CA LYS A 646 -35.03 -13.08 11.42
C LYS A 646 -34.43 -11.92 12.23
N SER A 647 -35.18 -11.37 13.18
CA SER A 647 -34.81 -10.21 13.97
C SER A 647 -34.83 -10.53 15.47
N ASP A 648 -35.89 -10.14 16.17
CA ASP A 648 -35.95 -10.01 17.62
C ASP A 648 -36.92 -10.99 18.30
N ASP A 649 -37.60 -11.88 17.57
CA ASP A 649 -38.35 -12.98 18.17
C ASP A 649 -37.38 -14.06 18.67
N VAL A 650 -37.02 -14.01 19.96
CA VAL A 650 -35.99 -14.85 20.58
C VAL A 650 -36.33 -16.33 20.54
N GLU A 651 -37.59 -16.68 20.82
CA GLU A 651 -38.04 -18.07 20.81
C GLU A 651 -38.33 -18.55 19.39
N GLY A 652 -38.96 -17.70 18.58
CA GLY A 652 -39.29 -17.98 17.18
C GLY A 652 -38.05 -18.26 16.35
N ARG A 653 -36.98 -17.47 16.48
CA ARG A 653 -35.72 -17.70 15.75
C ARG A 653 -35.07 -19.03 16.12
N ALA A 654 -35.09 -19.41 17.40
CA ALA A 654 -34.53 -20.68 17.86
C ALA A 654 -35.34 -21.88 17.34
N ARG A 655 -36.67 -21.77 17.36
CA ARG A 655 -37.57 -22.79 16.79
C ARG A 655 -37.41 -22.90 15.27
N ALA A 656 -37.33 -21.77 14.56
CA ALA A 656 -37.11 -21.72 13.13
C ALA A 656 -35.78 -22.40 12.75
N TYR A 657 -34.70 -22.11 13.46
CA TYR A 657 -33.40 -22.75 13.22
C TYR A 657 -33.45 -24.28 13.44
N ARG A 658 -34.12 -24.75 14.50
CA ARG A 658 -34.33 -26.19 14.73
C ARG A 658 -35.18 -26.85 13.66
N ALA A 659 -36.24 -26.18 13.20
CA ALA A 659 -37.10 -26.71 12.14
C ALA A 659 -36.31 -26.83 10.83
N LEU A 660 -35.59 -25.79 10.43
CA LEU A 660 -34.76 -25.79 9.22
C LEU A 660 -33.68 -26.87 9.24
N THR A 661 -33.00 -27.07 10.37
CA THR A 661 -31.96 -28.12 10.50
C THR A 661 -32.54 -29.54 10.45
N LYS A 662 -33.81 -29.72 10.81
CA LYS A 662 -34.53 -31.00 10.68
C LYS A 662 -35.22 -31.19 9.33
N GLY A 663 -35.25 -30.16 8.47
CA GLY A 663 -36.04 -30.17 7.24
C GLY A 663 -37.56 -30.06 7.48
N GLU A 664 -37.97 -29.56 8.64
CA GLU A 664 -39.37 -29.31 9.00
C GLU A 664 -39.80 -27.88 8.57
N SER A 665 -41.11 -27.68 8.38
CA SER A 665 -41.66 -26.35 8.09
C SER A 665 -41.46 -25.38 9.26
N VAL A 666 -41.15 -24.12 8.95
CA VAL A 666 -40.94 -23.08 9.94
C VAL A 666 -42.25 -22.80 10.70
N PRO A 667 -42.25 -22.88 12.04
CA PRO A 667 -43.45 -22.63 12.85
C PRO A 667 -43.86 -21.16 12.83
N ALA A 668 -45.09 -20.87 13.27
CA ALA A 668 -45.60 -19.51 13.36
C ALA A 668 -44.72 -18.64 14.30
N SER A 669 -44.47 -17.40 13.88
CA SER A 669 -43.73 -16.43 14.68
C SER A 669 -44.55 -15.91 15.87
N GLY A 670 -43.85 -15.54 16.94
CA GLY A 670 -44.39 -14.84 18.10
C GLY A 670 -44.43 -13.32 17.92
N VAL A 671 -44.46 -12.63 19.06
CA VAL A 671 -44.42 -11.17 19.15
C VAL A 671 -42.95 -10.71 19.22
N PRO A 672 -42.55 -9.67 18.47
CA PRO A 672 -41.22 -9.05 18.57
C PRO A 672 -40.85 -8.60 19.99
N GLU A 673 -39.61 -8.84 20.41
CA GLU A 673 -39.12 -8.37 21.71
C GLU A 673 -39.16 -6.84 21.83
N THR A 674 -38.94 -6.12 20.72
CA THR A 674 -39.00 -4.66 20.69
C THR A 674 -40.38 -4.13 21.10
N MET A 675 -41.47 -4.88 20.84
CA MET A 675 -42.81 -4.50 21.27
C MET A 675 -42.95 -4.59 22.80
N PHE A 676 -42.40 -5.64 23.42
CA PHE A 676 -42.38 -5.77 24.88
C PHE A 676 -41.54 -4.67 25.54
N VAL A 677 -40.37 -4.35 24.95
CA VAL A 677 -39.53 -3.23 25.41
C VAL A 677 -40.32 -1.93 25.37
N LEU A 678 -41.01 -1.63 24.26
CA LEU A 678 -41.86 -0.44 24.13
C LEU A 678 -42.96 -0.39 25.20
N THR A 679 -43.68 -1.51 25.43
CA THR A 679 -44.71 -1.56 26.47
C THR A 679 -44.12 -1.26 27.85
N LYS A 680 -42.94 -1.80 28.17
CA LYS A 680 -42.26 -1.54 29.45
C LYS A 680 -41.77 -0.11 29.58
N GLU A 681 -41.30 0.50 28.50
CA GLU A 681 -40.90 1.91 28.46
C GLU A 681 -42.11 2.84 28.70
N LEU A 682 -43.26 2.55 28.08
CA LEU A 682 -44.51 3.31 28.32
C LEU A 682 -45.00 3.15 29.77
N GLN A 683 -44.96 1.92 30.31
CA GLN A 683 -45.29 1.66 31.72
C GLN A 683 -44.37 2.40 32.68
N ALA A 684 -43.07 2.51 32.35
CA ALA A 684 -42.11 3.27 33.15
C ALA A 684 -42.40 4.79 33.17
N LEU A 685 -43.08 5.32 32.15
CA LEU A 685 -43.57 6.70 32.12
C LEU A 685 -44.86 6.91 32.93
N GLY A 686 -45.42 5.86 33.51
CA GLY A 686 -46.69 5.90 34.25
C GLY A 686 -47.93 5.77 33.36
N LEU A 687 -47.77 5.35 32.11
CA LEU A 687 -48.88 5.03 31.21
C LEU A 687 -49.29 3.56 31.40
N ASP A 688 -50.57 3.30 31.53
CA ASP A 688 -51.08 1.93 31.58
C ASP A 688 -51.22 1.38 30.15
N ALA A 689 -50.45 0.34 29.83
CA ALA A 689 -50.38 -0.27 28.51
C ALA A 689 -50.36 -1.80 28.65
N GLU A 690 -51.39 -2.47 28.12
CA GLU A 690 -51.56 -3.92 28.17
C GLU A 690 -51.85 -4.49 26.77
N LEU A 691 -51.37 -5.72 26.51
CA LEU A 691 -51.69 -6.49 25.30
C LEU A 691 -52.86 -7.43 25.60
N TYR A 692 -54.03 -7.15 25.02
CA TYR A 692 -55.19 -8.03 25.15
C TYR A 692 -55.21 -9.09 24.04
N GLU A 693 -55.33 -10.38 24.41
CA GLU A 693 -55.70 -11.40 23.44
C GLU A 693 -57.17 -11.20 23.03
N SER A 694 -57.43 -11.09 21.73
CA SER A 694 -58.80 -11.08 21.23
C SER A 694 -59.43 -12.45 21.50
N LYS A 695 -60.41 -12.51 22.41
CA LYS A 695 -61.28 -13.69 22.53
C LYS A 695 -61.97 -13.90 21.18
N LYS A 696 -61.55 -14.90 20.40
CA LYS A 696 -62.40 -15.42 19.31
C LYS A 696 -63.60 -16.08 19.98
N GLU A 697 -64.75 -15.41 19.96
CA GLU A 697 -66.03 -16.09 20.10
C GLU A 697 -66.13 -17.08 18.96
N VAL A 698 -66.04 -18.37 19.29
CA VAL A 698 -66.46 -19.43 18.39
C VAL A 698 -67.98 -19.38 18.44
N GLU A 699 -68.60 -18.72 17.46
CA GLU A 699 -70.00 -19.02 17.15
C GLU A 699 -70.05 -20.48 16.74
N SER A 700 -70.58 -21.31 17.63
CA SER A 700 -71.05 -22.65 17.31
C SER A 700 -72.25 -22.49 16.38
N GLU A 701 -72.04 -22.56 15.08
CA GLU A 701 -73.09 -22.99 14.15
C GLU A 701 -73.31 -24.49 14.37
N ASP A 702 -74.21 -24.82 15.30
CA ASP A 702 -74.98 -26.06 15.27
C ASP A 702 -76.45 -25.69 15.59
N GLU A 703 -77.31 -25.95 14.60
CA GLU A 703 -78.79 -25.84 14.52
C GLU A 703 -79.45 -24.50 14.17
#